data_AF-A0A972Y3H4-F1
#
_entry.id   AF-A0A972Y3H4-F1
#
_cell.length_a   1.000
_cell.length_b   1.000
_cell.length_c   1.000
_cell.angle_alpha   90.00
_cell.angle_beta   90.00
_cell.angle_gamma   90.00
#
_symmetry.space_group_name_H-M   'P 1'
#
loop_
_entity.id
_entity.type
_entity.pdbx_description
1 polymer ?
#
loop_
_entity_poly.entity_id
_entity_poly.type
_entity_poly.pdbx_seq_one_letter_code
_entity_poly.pdbx_strand_id
1 'polypeptide(L)'
;MFEVKSSAITYTGYEYQTLHGVKLLASWLNSPTRYKRIGFEVDNSEDGVPQGIDDIVCERQNLKRDYIQVKFTPNTDNNLLSWEWLLKKSGKTERSRTLLQKFSDAIDDISVENTESVILLTNKIPERDVECALNANKIIYDLIPIETKNKIVVQLGSEAKARLLFSVLDVNHSDLSYKTLSIDIEESLRKLTDEAGVHRLINKSRDWSKFKNQPTEGGWITLEDIRGVISTKRPEPIPQSFIIPEHYVLPDEDFHQYFLQKIIQLESNIHVLTGSPGKGKSTYLSYFCEQLKEHEIPYVRHHYFLSLDDRTNDRLSPRVVSEDLITQITSKYDVGDLDNYNSENLNLALQKCGDINKKNKTPFVVIIDGLDHVWRDNNNNKTPLDELFNQLIPTHDNVVLVIGTQPVNEAMLPNALIRECPKNEWDELPAMTGNAIKSYLEYQLKSNRLKQMFHEEIKDEVLNESAEALTSITNGYPLHVIYSCEFLISSGKGLSKYAIEQLPPCEDGKIETYYKSIWRTLNGPQKDILHLCCDFKFLWPQDSFSDLLDESPLNTPSVDGVVHLLHDSLSGLRPFHESLIVFVKAVAEHDTRVNKLLPKVCHWLEYSAPEHINACWLWLCKGRLGDEIPLREGITRTWVLERLSEGYDDSSILRLLERAEHYAFMEFKFDEAYSHRSLKTRLIDGPNFQVEDLSKLKISSLVSAPSCLINELIAMKAEYSPKILSILAITLWYREDEYNAKKITELALNRHRSELEIYSSRMQNNSRSDDLLLIRASVMTGCFDGAWLHNNENILKWPTEYVNEFIAAVKIKGELSLLIKLHNKLTNESTKYLIEIATIMLSVVEEVDLTAWKEFNNFKHSNLSMLYKAVGKVTPLPISTIYCAGDFHLSPKISYDEWFYESLHVH
;
A
#
# COMPACT_ATOMS: atom_id res chain seq x y z
N MET A 1 -20.42 -23.13 -20.43
CA MET A 1 -20.20 -24.15 -19.38
C MET A 1 -18.70 -24.37 -19.28
N PHE A 2 -18.09 -24.22 -18.11
CA PHE A 2 -16.64 -24.38 -17.95
C PHE A 2 -16.33 -25.84 -17.62
N GLU A 3 -15.58 -26.52 -18.46
CA GLU A 3 -15.17 -27.91 -18.21
C GLU A 3 -13.84 -27.96 -17.46
N VAL A 4 -13.79 -28.78 -16.40
CA VAL A 4 -12.55 -29.05 -15.66
C VAL A 4 -11.71 -30.01 -16.50
N LYS A 5 -10.43 -29.67 -16.75
CA LYS A 5 -9.48 -30.55 -17.44
C LYS A 5 -9.38 -31.88 -16.69
N SER A 6 -9.34 -32.99 -17.42
CA SER A 6 -9.29 -34.34 -16.84
C SER A 6 -8.15 -34.53 -15.82
N SER A 7 -6.98 -33.94 -16.08
CA SER A 7 -5.82 -33.96 -15.17
C SER A 7 -5.99 -33.11 -13.91
N ALA A 8 -6.91 -32.14 -13.91
CA ALA A 8 -7.15 -31.21 -12.81
C ALA A 8 -8.34 -31.60 -11.92
N ILE A 9 -9.03 -32.71 -12.22
CA ILE A 9 -10.25 -33.14 -11.49
C ILE A 9 -9.93 -33.37 -10.00
N THR A 10 -8.84 -34.06 -9.69
CA THR A 10 -8.44 -34.35 -8.30
C THR A 10 -8.11 -33.07 -7.54
N TYR A 11 -7.34 -32.16 -8.15
CA TYR A 11 -7.02 -30.86 -7.56
C TYR A 11 -8.29 -30.04 -7.28
N THR A 12 -9.20 -29.99 -8.26
CA THR A 12 -10.48 -29.30 -8.13
C THR A 12 -11.36 -29.92 -7.04
N GLY A 13 -11.26 -31.24 -6.83
CA GLY A 13 -11.95 -31.93 -5.73
C GLY A 13 -11.49 -31.46 -4.35
N TYR A 14 -10.18 -31.35 -4.13
CA TYR A 14 -9.62 -30.83 -2.87
C TYR A 14 -9.96 -29.35 -2.64
N GLU A 15 -9.96 -28.54 -3.69
CA GLU A 15 -10.41 -27.17 -3.57
C GLU A 15 -11.92 -27.08 -3.28
N TYR A 16 -12.74 -27.92 -3.89
CA TYR A 16 -14.19 -27.99 -3.62
C TYR A 16 -14.48 -28.37 -2.16
N GLN A 17 -13.73 -29.32 -1.60
CA GLN A 17 -13.72 -29.66 -0.17
C GLN A 17 -13.41 -28.43 0.69
N THR A 18 -12.28 -27.76 0.41
CA THR A 18 -11.85 -26.57 1.15
C THR A 18 -12.89 -25.46 1.10
N LEU A 19 -13.51 -25.21 -0.05
CA LEU A 19 -14.56 -24.20 -0.22
C LEU A 19 -15.80 -24.50 0.63
N HIS A 20 -16.23 -25.76 0.74
CA HIS A 20 -17.31 -26.12 1.67
C HIS A 20 -16.93 -25.88 3.13
N GLY A 21 -15.66 -26.10 3.47
CA GLY A 21 -15.10 -25.65 4.74
C GLY A 21 -15.27 -24.15 4.95
N VAL A 22 -14.83 -23.33 3.98
CA VAL A 22 -14.97 -21.86 4.02
C VAL A 22 -16.43 -21.43 4.14
N LYS A 23 -17.36 -22.11 3.45
CA LYS A 23 -18.80 -21.83 3.56
C LYS A 23 -19.31 -22.03 4.98
N LEU A 24 -18.84 -23.06 5.68
CA LEU A 24 -19.15 -23.29 7.10
C LEU A 24 -18.52 -22.22 7.99
N LEU A 25 -17.28 -21.80 7.73
CA LEU A 25 -16.66 -20.69 8.46
C LEU A 25 -17.46 -19.38 8.30
N ALA A 26 -17.90 -19.07 7.08
CA ALA A 26 -18.76 -17.92 6.78
C ALA A 26 -20.10 -18.00 7.51
N SER A 27 -20.72 -19.18 7.56
CA SER A 27 -21.94 -19.40 8.34
C SER A 27 -21.70 -19.25 9.85
N TRP A 28 -20.55 -19.72 10.35
CA TRP A 28 -20.19 -19.62 11.76
C TRP A 28 -19.95 -18.18 12.19
N LEU A 29 -19.36 -17.34 11.34
CA LEU A 29 -19.25 -15.89 11.60
C LEU A 29 -20.63 -15.23 11.78
N ASN A 30 -21.62 -15.63 10.99
CA ASN A 30 -23.01 -15.15 11.12
C ASN A 30 -23.75 -15.75 12.32
N SER A 31 -23.28 -16.88 12.88
CA SER A 31 -23.89 -17.57 14.01
C SER A 31 -22.83 -18.07 15.00
N PRO A 32 -22.17 -17.16 15.76
CA PRO A 32 -20.97 -17.45 16.55
C PRO A 32 -21.10 -18.59 17.56
N THR A 33 -22.30 -18.84 18.04
CA THR A 33 -22.61 -19.85 19.07
C THR A 33 -22.79 -21.26 18.51
N ARG A 34 -22.75 -21.44 17.18
CA ARG A 34 -23.04 -22.73 16.54
C ARG A 34 -21.95 -23.77 16.76
N TYR A 35 -20.69 -23.35 16.65
CA TYR A 35 -19.52 -24.21 16.76
C TYR A 35 -18.57 -23.69 17.83
N LYS A 36 -17.71 -24.59 18.30
CA LYS A 36 -16.57 -24.32 19.18
C LYS A 36 -15.27 -24.30 18.38
N ARG A 37 -15.10 -25.27 17.49
CA ARG A 37 -13.94 -25.37 16.57
C ARG A 37 -14.30 -26.20 15.34
N ILE A 38 -13.60 -25.96 14.23
CA ILE A 38 -13.76 -26.69 12.96
C ILE A 38 -12.39 -27.16 12.48
N GLY A 39 -12.29 -28.38 11.96
CA GLY A 39 -11.07 -28.94 11.36
C GLY A 39 -11.30 -29.30 9.89
N PHE A 40 -10.29 -29.10 9.05
CA PHE A 40 -10.26 -29.54 7.66
C PHE A 40 -9.25 -30.68 7.50
N GLU A 41 -9.60 -31.70 6.71
CA GLU A 41 -8.73 -32.86 6.42
C GLU A 41 -8.08 -33.41 7.69
N VAL A 42 -8.91 -33.79 8.67
CA VAL A 42 -8.45 -34.08 10.04
C VAL A 42 -7.71 -35.43 10.10
N ASP A 43 -6.39 -35.38 9.93
CA ASP A 43 -5.48 -36.55 9.92
C ASP A 43 -5.02 -37.01 11.32
N ASN A 44 -5.67 -36.56 12.40
CA ASN A 44 -5.17 -36.78 13.77
C ASN A 44 -5.76 -38.03 14.43
N SER A 45 -4.91 -39.06 14.62
CA SER A 45 -5.24 -40.26 15.39
C SER A 45 -5.49 -39.99 16.89
N GLU A 46 -5.07 -38.82 17.40
CA GLU A 46 -5.22 -38.43 18.80
C GLU A 46 -6.63 -37.93 19.17
N ASP A 47 -7.42 -37.42 18.21
CA ASP A 47 -8.78 -36.88 18.45
C ASP A 47 -9.90 -37.90 18.16
N GLY A 48 -9.54 -39.13 17.79
CA GLY A 48 -10.47 -40.23 17.53
C GLY A 48 -11.41 -40.00 16.35
N VAL A 49 -10.99 -39.24 15.33
CA VAL A 49 -11.78 -38.99 14.11
C VAL A 49 -11.51 -40.13 13.10
N PRO A 50 -12.55 -40.88 12.66
CA PRO A 50 -12.34 -41.98 11.73
C PRO A 50 -12.09 -41.51 10.29
N GLN A 51 -11.20 -42.21 9.59
CA GLN A 51 -10.94 -41.96 8.17
C GLN A 51 -12.17 -42.29 7.31
N GLY A 52 -12.49 -41.42 6.35
CA GLY A 52 -13.62 -41.57 5.44
C GLY A 52 -14.81 -40.67 5.75
N ILE A 53 -14.76 -39.93 6.86
CA ILE A 53 -15.70 -38.84 7.24
C ILE A 53 -14.97 -37.62 7.82
N ASP A 54 -13.70 -37.45 7.45
CA ASP A 54 -12.69 -36.58 8.05
C ASP A 54 -12.41 -35.30 7.25
N ASP A 55 -13.03 -35.12 6.07
CA ASP A 55 -12.78 -33.93 5.21
C ASP A 55 -13.08 -32.62 5.95
N ILE A 56 -14.22 -32.53 6.66
CA ILE A 56 -14.56 -31.40 7.52
C ILE A 56 -15.23 -31.92 8.79
N VAL A 57 -14.70 -31.55 9.96
CA VAL A 57 -15.26 -31.92 11.27
C VAL A 57 -15.58 -30.66 12.06
N CYS A 58 -16.82 -30.53 12.52
CA CYS A 58 -17.26 -29.39 13.33
C CYS A 58 -17.61 -29.85 14.75
N GLU A 59 -16.91 -29.35 15.76
CA GLU A 59 -17.29 -29.55 17.17
C GLU A 59 -18.26 -28.43 17.59
N ARG A 60 -19.45 -28.81 18.02
CA ARG A 60 -20.49 -27.90 18.50
C ARG A 60 -20.26 -27.51 19.97
N GLN A 61 -20.94 -26.46 20.42
CA GLN A 61 -20.85 -26.01 21.82
C GLN A 61 -21.33 -27.07 22.83
N ASN A 62 -22.22 -27.97 22.43
CA ASN A 62 -22.68 -29.11 23.22
C ASN A 62 -21.74 -30.33 23.16
N LEU A 63 -20.51 -30.16 22.64
CA LEU A 63 -19.48 -31.18 22.47
C LEU A 63 -19.79 -32.29 21.46
N LYS A 64 -20.95 -32.24 20.79
CA LYS A 64 -21.24 -33.15 19.68
C LYS A 64 -20.53 -32.72 18.39
N ARG A 65 -20.28 -33.69 17.51
CA ARG A 65 -19.57 -33.47 16.24
C ARG A 65 -20.47 -33.65 15.02
N ASP A 66 -20.32 -32.76 14.05
CA ASP A 66 -20.76 -32.98 12.68
C ASP A 66 -19.57 -33.51 11.87
N TYR A 67 -19.76 -34.60 11.15
CA TYR A 67 -18.78 -35.17 10.23
C TYR A 67 -19.27 -35.00 8.80
N ILE A 68 -18.48 -34.33 7.95
CA ILE A 68 -18.90 -33.99 6.59
C ILE A 68 -17.86 -34.51 5.62
N GLN A 69 -18.26 -35.51 4.83
CA GLN A 69 -17.48 -36.02 3.71
C GLN A 69 -17.95 -35.37 2.42
N VAL A 70 -17.06 -34.70 1.71
CA VAL A 70 -17.37 -33.99 0.47
C VAL A 70 -16.89 -34.79 -0.74
N LYS A 71 -17.73 -34.86 -1.78
CA LYS A 71 -17.42 -35.52 -3.07
C LYS A 71 -17.80 -34.64 -4.24
N PHE A 72 -16.78 -34.16 -4.96
CA PHE A 72 -16.93 -33.39 -6.19
C PHE A 72 -16.98 -34.30 -7.43
N THR A 73 -17.76 -33.91 -8.42
CA THR A 73 -17.77 -34.54 -9.75
C THR A 73 -17.95 -33.50 -10.86
N PRO A 74 -17.09 -33.48 -11.88
CA PRO A 74 -17.29 -32.62 -13.04
C PRO A 74 -18.42 -33.16 -13.93
N ASN A 75 -19.15 -32.26 -14.60
CA ASN A 75 -20.24 -32.60 -15.53
C ASN A 75 -21.28 -33.57 -14.92
N THR A 76 -22.14 -33.02 -14.08
CA THR A 76 -23.17 -33.76 -13.32
C THR A 76 -24.20 -34.44 -14.21
N ASP A 77 -24.48 -33.89 -15.39
CA ASP A 77 -25.47 -34.42 -16.33
C ASP A 77 -25.10 -35.82 -16.83
N ASN A 78 -23.80 -36.09 -16.94
CA ASN A 78 -23.26 -37.40 -17.35
C ASN A 78 -22.83 -38.28 -16.16
N ASN A 79 -22.91 -37.76 -14.94
CA ASN A 79 -22.41 -38.43 -13.74
C ASN A 79 -23.39 -38.29 -12.58
N LEU A 80 -24.53 -38.96 -12.67
CA LEU A 80 -25.55 -38.99 -11.63
C LEU A 80 -25.05 -39.67 -10.33
N LEU A 81 -25.77 -39.42 -9.24
CA LEU A 81 -25.66 -40.15 -7.98
C LEU A 81 -26.43 -41.46 -8.15
N SER A 82 -25.68 -42.55 -8.31
CA SER A 82 -26.20 -43.88 -8.63
C SER A 82 -25.80 -44.94 -7.60
N TRP A 83 -26.55 -46.03 -7.54
CA TRP A 83 -26.17 -47.20 -6.74
C TRP A 83 -24.84 -47.79 -7.22
N GLU A 84 -24.57 -47.76 -8.52
CA GLU A 84 -23.28 -48.17 -9.09
C GLU A 84 -22.14 -47.33 -8.52
N TRP A 85 -22.30 -46.00 -8.43
CA TRP A 85 -21.28 -45.11 -7.87
C TRP A 85 -21.02 -45.38 -6.39
N LEU A 86 -22.07 -45.53 -5.58
CA LEU A 86 -21.97 -45.83 -4.15
C LEU A 86 -21.31 -47.19 -3.87
N LEU A 87 -21.55 -48.17 -4.74
CA LEU A 87 -21.01 -49.54 -4.66
C LEU A 87 -19.72 -49.73 -5.48
N LYS A 88 -19.17 -48.68 -6.10
CA LYS A 88 -17.96 -48.78 -6.92
C LYS A 88 -16.71 -48.88 -6.05
N LYS A 89 -15.86 -49.86 -6.33
CA LYS A 89 -14.52 -49.94 -5.73
C LYS A 89 -13.60 -48.94 -6.42
N SER A 90 -13.00 -48.02 -5.66
CA SER A 90 -12.18 -46.94 -6.22
C SER A 90 -10.72 -47.33 -6.52
N GLY A 91 -10.25 -48.48 -6.03
CA GLY A 91 -8.87 -48.95 -6.21
C GLY A 91 -8.77 -50.34 -6.86
N LYS A 92 -7.56 -50.72 -7.29
CA LYS A 92 -7.27 -51.98 -8.00
C LYS A 92 -6.82 -53.13 -7.09
N THR A 93 -6.77 -52.92 -5.78
CA THR A 93 -6.27 -53.90 -4.80
C THR A 93 -7.42 -54.63 -4.10
N GLU A 94 -7.17 -55.84 -3.57
CA GLU A 94 -8.17 -56.58 -2.78
C GLU A 94 -8.64 -55.81 -1.52
N ARG A 95 -7.80 -54.91 -1.00
CA ARG A 95 -8.12 -54.02 0.13
C ARG A 95 -8.99 -52.81 -0.24
N SER A 96 -9.30 -52.61 -1.53
CA SER A 96 -10.06 -51.45 -1.99
C SER A 96 -11.52 -51.53 -1.54
N ARG A 97 -11.93 -50.56 -0.73
CA ARG A 97 -13.29 -50.39 -0.20
C ARG A 97 -14.15 -49.53 -1.12
N THR A 98 -15.46 -49.72 -1.07
CA THR A 98 -16.44 -48.80 -1.69
C THR A 98 -16.76 -47.63 -0.79
N LEU A 99 -17.47 -46.62 -1.29
CA LEU A 99 -17.90 -45.48 -0.48
C LEU A 99 -18.76 -45.94 0.69
N LEU A 100 -19.76 -46.80 0.45
CA LEU A 100 -20.61 -47.31 1.53
C LEU A 100 -19.83 -48.13 2.57
N GLN A 101 -18.81 -48.88 2.16
CA GLN A 101 -17.94 -49.58 3.11
C GLN A 101 -17.15 -48.60 3.97
N LYS A 102 -16.54 -47.57 3.37
CA LYS A 102 -15.80 -46.53 4.12
C LYS A 102 -16.68 -45.83 5.13
N PHE A 103 -17.91 -45.45 4.74
CA PHE A 103 -18.86 -44.84 5.65
C PHE A 103 -19.31 -45.79 6.76
N SER A 104 -19.61 -47.05 6.43
CA SER A 104 -20.00 -48.05 7.44
C SER A 104 -18.87 -48.32 8.43
N ASP A 105 -17.63 -48.44 7.97
CA ASP A 105 -16.48 -48.67 8.82
C ASP A 105 -16.25 -47.46 9.74
N ALA A 106 -16.32 -46.22 9.21
CA ALA A 106 -16.20 -45.00 10.00
C ALA A 106 -17.34 -44.81 11.01
N ILE A 107 -18.57 -45.20 10.67
CA ILE A 107 -19.73 -45.12 11.58
C ILE A 107 -19.63 -46.14 12.72
N ASP A 108 -19.00 -47.30 12.49
CA ASP A 108 -18.73 -48.26 13.56
C ASP A 108 -17.72 -47.72 14.59
N ASP A 109 -16.87 -46.77 14.20
CA ASP A 109 -15.82 -46.16 15.03
C ASP A 109 -16.26 -44.87 15.78
N ILE A 110 -17.46 -44.33 15.49
CA ILE A 110 -18.00 -43.14 16.20
C ILE A 110 -19.01 -43.51 17.29
N SER A 111 -19.04 -42.72 18.37
CA SER A 111 -20.09 -42.82 19.40
C SER A 111 -21.34 -42.06 18.97
N VAL A 112 -22.50 -42.72 18.99
CA VAL A 112 -23.81 -42.13 18.70
C VAL A 112 -24.14 -40.98 19.67
N GLU A 113 -23.66 -41.03 20.91
CA GLU A 113 -23.91 -40.00 21.93
C GLU A 113 -23.18 -38.68 21.63
N ASN A 114 -22.01 -38.76 20.99
CA ASN A 114 -21.15 -37.61 20.67
C ASN A 114 -21.26 -37.16 19.20
N THR A 115 -22.17 -37.75 18.44
CA THR A 115 -22.38 -37.45 17.02
C THR A 115 -23.69 -36.70 16.85
N GLU A 116 -23.65 -35.56 16.17
CA GLU A 116 -24.86 -34.82 15.79
C GLU A 116 -25.30 -35.18 14.36
N SER A 117 -24.37 -35.22 13.41
CA SER A 117 -24.67 -35.60 12.02
C SER A 117 -23.48 -36.21 11.31
N VAL A 118 -23.75 -37.11 10.36
CA VAL A 118 -22.77 -37.66 9.41
C VAL A 118 -23.31 -37.41 8.01
N ILE A 119 -22.61 -36.59 7.23
CA ILE A 119 -23.13 -36.04 5.97
C ILE A 119 -22.21 -36.43 4.81
N LEU A 120 -22.77 -37.08 3.80
CA LEU A 120 -22.19 -37.13 2.45
C LEU A 120 -22.70 -35.92 1.66
N LEU A 121 -21.81 -34.99 1.36
CA LEU A 121 -22.11 -33.81 0.54
C LEU A 121 -21.57 -34.00 -0.88
N THR A 122 -22.42 -33.85 -1.89
CA THR A 122 -22.02 -33.97 -3.29
C THR A 122 -22.84 -33.11 -4.25
N ASN A 123 -22.19 -32.65 -5.32
CA ASN A 123 -22.86 -31.91 -6.40
C ASN A 123 -23.61 -32.82 -7.40
N LYS A 124 -23.58 -34.15 -7.23
CA LYS A 124 -24.29 -35.09 -8.09
C LYS A 124 -25.81 -35.01 -7.92
N ILE A 125 -26.54 -35.16 -9.02
CA ILE A 125 -28.01 -35.25 -9.02
C ILE A 125 -28.40 -36.74 -8.93
N PRO A 126 -29.34 -37.15 -8.05
CA PRO A 126 -29.76 -38.54 -7.91
C PRO A 126 -30.36 -39.08 -9.20
N GLU A 127 -30.03 -40.33 -9.53
CA GLU A 127 -30.77 -41.09 -10.53
C GLU A 127 -32.10 -41.59 -9.94
N ARG A 128 -33.03 -41.96 -10.81
CA ARG A 128 -34.40 -42.34 -10.43
C ARG A 128 -34.46 -43.38 -9.31
N ASP A 129 -33.63 -44.42 -9.35
CA ASP A 129 -33.66 -45.50 -8.36
C ASP A 129 -33.11 -45.09 -6.99
N VAL A 130 -32.18 -44.12 -6.95
CA VAL A 130 -31.69 -43.54 -5.70
C VAL A 130 -32.70 -42.51 -5.19
N GLU A 131 -33.27 -41.70 -6.07
CA GLU A 131 -34.31 -40.71 -5.77
C GLU A 131 -35.56 -41.36 -5.15
N CYS A 132 -36.03 -42.50 -5.69
CA CYS A 132 -37.15 -43.25 -5.12
C CYS A 132 -36.89 -43.75 -3.69
N ALA A 133 -35.62 -43.92 -3.32
CA ALA A 133 -35.22 -44.38 -1.99
C ALA A 133 -34.85 -43.22 -1.04
N LEU A 134 -34.76 -41.98 -1.53
CA LEU A 134 -34.41 -40.81 -0.74
C LEU A 134 -35.66 -40.13 -0.16
N ASN A 135 -35.62 -39.79 1.13
CA ASN A 135 -36.62 -38.94 1.77
C ASN A 135 -35.92 -37.98 2.75
N ALA A 136 -36.10 -36.67 2.54
CA ALA A 136 -35.48 -35.61 3.35
C ALA A 136 -33.96 -35.83 3.58
N ASN A 137 -33.22 -36.08 2.49
CA ASN A 137 -31.78 -36.39 2.43
C ASN A 137 -31.36 -37.74 3.07
N LYS A 138 -32.27 -38.54 3.59
CA LYS A 138 -31.96 -39.89 4.10
C LYS A 138 -32.39 -40.98 3.12
N ILE A 139 -31.56 -41.99 2.97
CA ILE A 139 -31.90 -43.19 2.20
C ILE A 139 -32.75 -44.10 3.08
N ILE A 140 -33.99 -44.36 2.67
CA ILE A 140 -34.89 -45.29 3.35
C ILE A 140 -34.60 -46.69 2.84
N TYR A 141 -33.95 -47.51 3.67
CA TYR A 141 -33.53 -48.86 3.30
C TYR A 141 -34.65 -49.69 2.66
N ASP A 142 -35.88 -49.61 3.20
CA ASP A 142 -37.00 -50.42 2.73
C ASP A 142 -37.47 -50.05 1.31
N LEU A 143 -37.17 -48.85 0.83
CA LEU A 143 -37.51 -48.39 -0.53
C LEU A 143 -36.45 -48.76 -1.58
N ILE A 144 -35.29 -49.28 -1.16
CA ILE A 144 -34.22 -49.71 -2.09
C ILE A 144 -34.67 -50.97 -2.87
N PRO A 145 -34.42 -51.05 -4.20
CA PRO A 145 -34.69 -52.25 -4.99
C PRO A 145 -34.05 -53.52 -4.40
N ILE A 146 -34.75 -54.65 -4.46
CA ILE A 146 -34.33 -55.90 -3.81
C ILE A 146 -32.96 -56.41 -4.29
N GLU A 147 -32.67 -56.27 -5.59
CA GLU A 147 -31.38 -56.66 -6.17
C GLU A 147 -30.22 -55.80 -5.62
N THR A 148 -30.48 -54.50 -5.42
CA THR A 148 -29.52 -53.55 -4.85
C THR A 148 -29.33 -53.78 -3.36
N LYS A 149 -30.41 -54.08 -2.60
CA LYS A 149 -30.32 -54.50 -1.19
C LYS A 149 -29.38 -55.69 -1.03
N ASN A 150 -29.54 -56.72 -1.86
CA ASN A 150 -28.68 -57.90 -1.81
C ASN A 150 -27.20 -57.53 -2.04
N LYS A 151 -26.90 -56.65 -3.00
CA LYS A 151 -25.53 -56.16 -3.25
C LYS A 151 -24.98 -55.38 -2.06
N ILE A 152 -25.78 -54.50 -1.46
CA ILE A 152 -25.39 -53.72 -0.26
C ILE A 152 -25.12 -54.65 0.92
N VAL A 153 -25.98 -55.63 1.19
CA VAL A 153 -25.82 -56.59 2.29
C VAL A 153 -24.58 -57.45 2.11
N VAL A 154 -24.33 -57.96 0.89
CA VAL A 154 -23.10 -58.71 0.58
C VAL A 154 -21.86 -57.86 0.80
N GLN A 155 -21.92 -56.57 0.48
CA GLN A 155 -20.83 -55.63 0.62
C GLN A 155 -20.55 -55.22 2.07
N LEU A 156 -21.59 -54.89 2.84
CA LEU A 156 -21.49 -54.42 4.22
C LEU A 156 -21.47 -55.57 5.24
N GLY A 157 -21.75 -56.79 4.80
CA GLY A 157 -21.69 -58.03 5.59
C GLY A 157 -23.00 -58.39 6.30
N SER A 158 -23.93 -57.46 6.51
CA SER A 158 -25.25 -57.76 7.08
C SER A 158 -26.30 -56.69 6.75
N GLU A 159 -27.58 -57.08 6.81
CA GLU A 159 -28.71 -56.13 6.72
C GLU A 159 -28.74 -55.16 7.91
N ALA A 160 -28.37 -55.62 9.11
CA ALA A 160 -28.32 -54.77 10.29
C ALA A 160 -27.34 -53.59 10.11
N LYS A 161 -26.14 -53.85 9.57
CA LYS A 161 -25.15 -52.79 9.24
C LYS A 161 -25.67 -51.84 8.17
N ALA A 162 -26.32 -52.35 7.13
CA ALA A 162 -26.90 -51.51 6.08
C ALA A 162 -27.99 -50.57 6.62
N ARG A 163 -28.85 -51.07 7.51
CA ARG A 163 -29.89 -50.26 8.16
C ARG A 163 -29.31 -49.21 9.12
N LEU A 164 -28.24 -49.54 9.84
CA LEU A 164 -27.54 -48.59 10.72
C LEU A 164 -26.87 -47.47 9.91
N LEU A 165 -26.15 -47.81 8.84
CA LEU A 165 -25.50 -46.85 7.95
C LEU A 165 -26.51 -45.79 7.45
N PHE A 166 -27.64 -46.24 6.89
CA PHE A 166 -28.62 -45.32 6.31
C PHE A 166 -29.52 -44.62 7.34
N SER A 167 -29.57 -45.08 8.60
CA SER A 167 -30.26 -44.34 9.66
C SER A 167 -29.45 -43.13 10.15
N VAL A 168 -28.12 -43.21 10.06
CA VAL A 168 -27.17 -42.18 10.51
C VAL A 168 -26.73 -41.26 9.38
N LEU A 169 -26.46 -41.79 8.18
CA LEU A 169 -25.91 -41.03 7.05
C LEU A 169 -26.96 -40.17 6.35
N ASP A 170 -26.73 -38.86 6.34
CA ASP A 170 -27.44 -37.90 5.49
C ASP A 170 -26.71 -37.74 4.15
N VAL A 171 -27.46 -37.69 3.05
CA VAL A 171 -26.95 -37.52 1.69
C VAL A 171 -27.44 -36.17 1.14
N ASN A 172 -26.60 -35.15 1.29
CA ASN A 172 -26.83 -33.83 0.71
C ASN A 172 -26.36 -33.85 -0.75
N HIS A 173 -27.30 -33.97 -1.67
CA HIS A 173 -27.06 -34.09 -3.10
C HIS A 173 -27.46 -32.81 -3.85
N SER A 174 -27.18 -32.79 -5.16
CA SER A 174 -27.56 -31.69 -6.07
C SER A 174 -27.03 -30.31 -5.63
N ASP A 175 -25.89 -30.30 -4.94
CA ASP A 175 -25.25 -29.08 -4.47
C ASP A 175 -24.65 -28.24 -5.61
N LEU A 176 -24.27 -27.01 -5.31
CA LEU A 176 -23.74 -26.03 -6.24
C LEU A 176 -22.50 -26.55 -6.99
N SER A 177 -22.38 -26.18 -8.26
CA SER A 177 -21.12 -26.39 -8.99
C SER A 177 -19.97 -25.63 -8.33
N TYR A 178 -18.72 -26.07 -8.53
CA TYR A 178 -17.54 -25.39 -7.97
C TYR A 178 -17.55 -23.88 -8.16
N LYS A 179 -17.82 -23.39 -9.39
CA LYS A 179 -17.83 -21.95 -9.67
C LYS A 179 -18.97 -21.23 -8.96
N THR A 180 -20.15 -21.82 -8.94
CA THR A 180 -21.32 -21.24 -8.27
C THR A 180 -21.11 -21.18 -6.76
N LEU A 181 -20.52 -22.22 -6.18
CA LEU A 181 -20.15 -22.26 -4.76
C LEU A 181 -19.11 -21.19 -4.42
N SER A 182 -18.07 -21.02 -5.24
CA SER A 182 -17.06 -19.97 -5.04
C SER A 182 -17.70 -18.58 -5.01
N ILE A 183 -18.61 -18.30 -5.95
CA ILE A 183 -19.33 -17.02 -6.02
C ILE A 183 -20.22 -16.82 -4.77
N ASP A 184 -21.00 -17.84 -4.38
CA ASP A 184 -21.88 -17.82 -3.20
C ASP A 184 -21.09 -17.54 -1.91
N ILE A 185 -19.93 -18.18 -1.76
CA ILE A 185 -19.02 -17.97 -0.61
C ILE A 185 -18.47 -16.55 -0.60
N GLU A 186 -17.96 -16.06 -1.73
CA GLU A 186 -17.43 -14.71 -1.84
C GLU A 186 -18.51 -13.67 -1.51
N GLU A 187 -19.71 -13.79 -2.07
CA GLU A 187 -20.84 -12.89 -1.78
C GLU A 187 -21.25 -12.93 -0.31
N SER A 188 -21.25 -14.10 0.32
CA SER A 188 -21.54 -14.27 1.74
C SER A 188 -20.48 -13.61 2.63
N LEU A 189 -19.19 -13.79 2.31
CA LEU A 189 -18.08 -13.22 3.07
C LEU A 189 -17.94 -11.71 2.86
N ARG A 190 -18.27 -11.16 1.69
CA ARG A 190 -18.27 -9.69 1.45
C ARG A 190 -19.25 -8.93 2.33
N LYS A 191 -20.28 -9.59 2.88
CA LYS A 191 -21.17 -8.99 3.90
C LYS A 191 -20.48 -8.82 5.25
N LEU A 192 -19.35 -9.50 5.47
CA LEU A 192 -18.64 -9.61 6.73
C LEU A 192 -17.24 -8.96 6.71
N THR A 193 -16.62 -8.80 5.54
CA THR A 193 -15.26 -8.26 5.36
C THR A 193 -15.06 -7.62 3.98
N ASP A 194 -13.98 -6.85 3.81
CA ASP A 194 -13.46 -6.40 2.52
C ASP A 194 -12.91 -7.56 1.66
N GLU A 195 -12.65 -7.28 0.39
CA GLU A 195 -12.17 -8.25 -0.59
C GLU A 195 -10.86 -8.92 -0.17
N ALA A 196 -9.93 -8.13 0.38
CA ALA A 196 -8.67 -8.63 0.83
C ALA A 196 -8.88 -9.66 1.97
N GLY A 197 -9.85 -9.45 2.86
CA GLY A 197 -10.25 -10.41 3.89
C GLY A 197 -10.92 -11.66 3.34
N VAL A 198 -11.75 -11.55 2.30
CA VAL A 198 -12.32 -12.71 1.59
C VAL A 198 -11.20 -13.58 0.99
N HIS A 199 -10.30 -12.96 0.23
CA HIS A 199 -9.18 -13.66 -0.41
C HIS A 199 -8.24 -14.27 0.62
N ARG A 200 -7.93 -13.55 1.71
CA ARG A 200 -7.12 -14.06 2.83
C ARG A 200 -7.75 -15.29 3.47
N LEU A 201 -9.06 -15.28 3.75
CA LEU A 201 -9.72 -16.42 4.39
C LEU A 201 -9.74 -17.66 3.49
N ILE A 202 -10.03 -17.49 2.20
CA ILE A 202 -9.98 -18.59 1.23
C ILE A 202 -8.57 -19.15 1.13
N ASN A 203 -7.55 -18.29 1.02
CA ASN A 203 -6.15 -18.74 0.95
C ASN A 203 -5.67 -19.38 2.24
N LYS A 204 -5.99 -18.83 3.40
CA LYS A 204 -5.62 -19.44 4.68
C LYS A 204 -6.32 -20.77 4.89
N SER A 205 -7.56 -20.90 4.45
CA SER A 205 -8.28 -22.18 4.48
C SER A 205 -7.61 -23.25 3.60
N ARG A 206 -6.97 -22.86 2.49
CA ARG A 206 -6.14 -23.78 1.68
C ARG A 206 -4.87 -24.21 2.42
N ASP A 207 -4.27 -23.33 3.23
CA ASP A 207 -3.12 -23.69 4.06
C ASP A 207 -3.56 -24.65 5.19
N TRP A 208 -4.69 -24.35 5.83
CA TRP A 208 -5.29 -25.15 6.91
C TRP A 208 -5.66 -26.56 6.47
N SER A 209 -6.05 -26.76 5.21
CA SER A 209 -6.31 -28.11 4.66
C SER A 209 -5.06 -28.87 4.19
N LYS A 210 -3.91 -28.20 4.02
CA LYS A 210 -2.68 -28.82 3.47
C LYS A 210 -1.62 -29.12 4.51
N PHE A 211 -1.49 -28.27 5.54
CA PHE A 211 -0.37 -28.31 6.47
C PHE A 211 -0.85 -28.65 7.88
N LYS A 212 -0.14 -29.58 8.54
CA LYS A 212 -0.41 -29.94 9.94
C LYS A 212 -0.19 -28.73 10.87
N ASN A 213 -0.91 -28.69 12.00
CA ASN A 213 -0.76 -27.66 13.04
C ASN A 213 -1.01 -26.22 12.57
N GLN A 214 -1.96 -26.02 11.67
CA GLN A 214 -2.43 -24.71 11.21
C GLN A 214 -3.95 -24.61 11.39
N PRO A 215 -4.53 -23.50 11.87
CA PRO A 215 -3.91 -22.22 12.22
C PRO A 215 -3.05 -22.26 13.49
N THR A 216 -3.32 -23.20 14.40
CA THR A 216 -2.58 -23.40 15.66
C THR A 216 -2.21 -24.87 15.83
N GLU A 217 -1.42 -25.18 16.86
CA GLU A 217 -1.07 -26.56 17.25
C GLU A 217 -2.34 -27.42 17.36
N GLY A 218 -2.35 -28.59 16.70
CA GLY A 218 -3.51 -29.49 16.61
C GLY A 218 -4.44 -29.25 15.42
N GLY A 219 -4.28 -28.19 14.63
CA GLY A 219 -4.98 -28.00 13.34
C GLY A 219 -6.46 -27.59 13.42
N TRP A 220 -6.92 -27.16 14.61
CA TRP A 220 -8.30 -26.73 14.83
C TRP A 220 -8.46 -25.22 14.58
N ILE A 221 -9.48 -24.85 13.83
CA ILE A 221 -9.84 -23.46 13.51
C ILE A 221 -10.84 -22.96 14.56
N THR A 222 -10.53 -21.84 15.22
CA THR A 222 -11.42 -21.15 16.16
C THR A 222 -12.07 -19.92 15.51
N LEU A 223 -13.10 -19.38 16.16
CA LEU A 223 -13.75 -18.16 15.68
C LEU A 223 -12.81 -16.92 15.72
N GLU A 224 -11.86 -16.91 16.64
CA GLU A 224 -10.86 -15.83 16.76
C GLU A 224 -9.88 -15.85 15.58
N ASP A 225 -9.43 -17.03 15.16
CA ASP A 225 -8.56 -17.20 13.97
C ASP A 225 -9.24 -16.63 12.72
N ILE A 226 -10.52 -16.94 12.53
CA ILE A 226 -11.30 -16.46 11.39
C ILE A 226 -11.41 -14.93 11.43
N ARG A 227 -11.74 -14.36 12.60
CA ARG A 227 -11.86 -12.90 12.80
C ARG A 227 -10.54 -12.16 12.57
N GLY A 228 -9.41 -12.73 12.98
CA GLY A 228 -8.08 -12.17 12.73
C GLY A 228 -7.69 -12.18 11.24
N VAL A 229 -8.07 -13.24 10.52
CA VAL A 229 -7.80 -13.37 9.08
C VAL A 229 -8.64 -12.40 8.24
N ILE A 230 -9.93 -12.26 8.56
CA ILE A 230 -10.86 -11.37 7.84
C ILE A 230 -10.82 -9.91 8.32
N SER A 231 -9.99 -9.56 9.31
CA SER A 231 -9.99 -8.18 9.81
C SER A 231 -9.59 -7.20 8.71
N THR A 232 -10.45 -6.21 8.44
CA THR A 232 -10.19 -5.06 7.56
C THR A 232 -9.35 -3.97 8.25
N LYS A 233 -9.15 -4.12 9.56
CA LYS A 233 -8.40 -3.21 10.43
C LYS A 233 -6.92 -3.60 10.46
N ARG A 234 -6.30 -3.71 9.29
CA ARG A 234 -4.85 -3.92 9.19
C ARG A 234 -4.20 -2.59 8.84
N PRO A 235 -3.14 -2.16 9.55
CA PRO A 235 -2.45 -0.93 9.20
C PRO A 235 -1.81 -1.06 7.81
N GLU A 236 -2.20 -0.17 6.89
CA GLU A 236 -1.35 0.18 5.74
C GLU A 236 -0.13 0.96 6.25
N PRO A 237 1.02 0.94 5.57
CA PRO A 237 2.14 1.80 5.94
C PRO A 237 1.66 3.25 5.88
N ILE A 238 1.51 3.86 7.05
CA ILE A 238 1.23 5.28 7.19
C ILE A 238 2.58 5.98 7.00
N PRO A 239 2.75 6.91 6.04
CA PRO A 239 3.92 7.78 5.99
C PRO A 239 4.19 8.45 7.34
N GLN A 240 5.15 7.90 8.08
CA GLN A 240 5.55 8.42 9.39
C GLN A 240 6.63 9.51 9.29
N SER A 241 7.26 9.69 8.12
CA SER A 241 8.32 10.69 7.88
C SER A 241 7.79 11.96 7.23
N PHE A 242 8.16 13.09 7.82
CA PHE A 242 8.18 14.34 7.07
C PHE A 242 9.45 14.40 6.21
N ILE A 243 9.37 15.07 5.06
CA ILE A 243 10.56 15.29 4.23
C ILE A 243 11.48 16.24 4.98
N ILE A 244 12.70 15.79 5.24
CA ILE A 244 13.81 16.66 5.65
C ILE A 244 14.42 17.21 4.36
N PRO A 245 14.41 18.53 4.14
CA PRO A 245 15.07 19.12 2.98
C PRO A 245 16.55 18.70 2.94
N GLU A 246 17.10 18.47 1.74
CA GLU A 246 18.50 18.02 1.52
C GLU A 246 19.55 18.90 2.23
N HIS A 247 19.18 20.12 2.60
CA HIS A 247 20.02 21.09 3.31
C HIS A 247 19.27 21.75 4.46
N TYR A 248 18.52 20.94 5.23
CA TYR A 248 17.90 21.40 6.46
C TYR A 248 18.94 22.00 7.42
N VAL A 249 18.59 23.13 8.02
CA VAL A 249 19.40 23.81 9.02
C VAL A 249 18.65 23.79 10.34
N LEU A 250 19.32 23.33 11.41
CA LEU A 250 18.77 23.38 12.75
C LEU A 250 18.46 24.83 13.15
N PRO A 251 17.27 25.11 13.74
CA PRO A 251 16.95 26.45 14.21
C PRO A 251 17.97 26.95 15.25
N ASP A 252 18.34 26.08 16.18
CA ASP A 252 19.27 26.37 17.27
C ASP A 252 20.01 25.08 17.64
N GLU A 253 21.33 25.10 17.47
CA GLU A 253 22.20 23.96 17.78
C GLU A 253 22.31 23.72 19.29
N ASP A 254 22.38 24.79 20.09
CA ASP A 254 22.51 24.68 21.54
C ASP A 254 21.24 24.06 22.15
N PHE A 255 20.06 24.47 21.64
CA PHE A 255 18.80 23.83 22.00
C PHE A 255 18.76 22.35 21.59
N HIS A 256 19.22 22.01 20.39
CA HIS A 256 19.24 20.63 19.93
C HIS A 256 20.09 19.76 20.86
N GLN A 257 21.30 20.22 21.20
CA GLN A 257 22.18 19.52 22.13
C GLN A 257 21.57 19.41 23.52
N TYR A 258 20.96 20.48 24.04
CA TYR A 258 20.24 20.46 25.32
C TYR A 258 19.10 19.43 25.31
N PHE A 259 18.25 19.45 24.28
CA PHE A 259 17.09 18.56 24.19
C PHE A 259 17.50 17.09 24.04
N LEU A 260 18.52 16.80 23.24
CA LEU A 260 19.09 15.46 23.10
C LEU A 260 19.69 14.97 24.43
N GLN A 261 20.46 15.82 25.13
CA GLN A 261 21.05 15.46 26.42
C GLN A 261 19.99 15.20 27.48
N LYS A 262 18.91 15.99 27.53
CA LYS A 262 17.78 15.81 28.45
C LYS A 262 17.18 14.40 28.35
N ILE A 263 17.06 13.90 27.12
CA ILE A 263 16.54 12.55 26.80
C ILE A 263 17.56 11.47 27.17
N ILE A 264 18.84 11.65 26.82
CA ILE A 264 19.91 10.68 27.12
C ILE A 264 20.11 10.54 28.64
N GLN A 265 20.02 11.64 29.38
CA GLN A 265 20.23 11.68 30.83
C GLN A 265 19.01 11.25 31.66
N LEU A 266 17.87 10.98 31.01
CA LEU A 266 16.61 10.61 31.66
C LEU A 266 16.19 11.65 32.73
N GLU A 267 16.35 12.96 32.45
CA GLU A 267 15.97 14.02 33.39
C GLU A 267 14.46 14.01 33.70
N SER A 268 13.65 13.62 32.71
CA SER A 268 12.21 13.34 32.83
C SER A 268 11.85 12.21 31.85
N ASN A 269 10.75 11.52 32.12
CA ASN A 269 10.23 10.48 31.21
C ASN A 269 9.25 11.05 30.17
N ILE A 270 8.79 12.30 30.33
CA ILE A 270 7.86 12.96 29.39
C ILE A 270 8.45 14.31 28.98
N HIS A 271 8.59 14.51 27.68
CA HIS A 271 9.03 15.77 27.07
C HIS A 271 8.02 16.19 26.02
N VAL A 272 7.48 17.40 26.18
CA VAL A 272 6.58 17.99 25.18
C VAL A 272 7.32 19.11 24.47
N LEU A 273 7.45 18.99 23.16
CA LEU A 273 7.96 20.02 22.27
C LEU A 273 6.77 20.75 21.63
N THR A 274 6.60 22.02 21.99
CA THR A 274 5.56 22.87 21.41
C THR A 274 6.14 23.84 20.39
N GLY A 275 5.37 24.14 19.34
CA GLY A 275 5.76 25.10 18.32
C GLY A 275 4.56 25.63 17.55
N SER A 276 4.53 26.94 17.32
CA SER A 276 3.51 27.58 16.48
C SER A 276 3.58 27.08 15.02
N PRO A 277 2.47 27.12 14.25
CA PRO A 277 2.43 26.69 12.85
C PRO A 277 3.54 27.29 11.98
N GLY A 278 4.35 26.46 11.32
CA GLY A 278 5.46 26.95 10.47
C GLY A 278 6.76 27.23 11.22
N LYS A 279 6.87 26.93 12.52
CA LYS A 279 8.17 26.88 13.23
C LYS A 279 9.06 25.68 12.85
N GLY A 280 8.58 24.75 12.02
CA GLY A 280 9.36 23.60 11.58
C GLY A 280 9.40 22.41 12.55
N LYS A 281 8.45 22.31 13.49
CA LYS A 281 8.35 21.24 14.50
C LYS A 281 8.46 19.82 13.91
N SER A 282 7.64 19.48 12.92
CA SER A 282 7.65 18.13 12.33
C SER A 282 8.92 17.84 11.53
N THR A 283 9.51 18.89 10.92
CA THR A 283 10.83 18.78 10.28
C THR A 283 11.93 18.55 11.32
N TYR A 284 11.91 19.29 12.43
CA TYR A 284 12.85 19.10 13.55
C TYR A 284 12.72 17.71 14.19
N LEU A 285 11.51 17.23 14.48
CA LEU A 285 11.31 15.90 15.05
C LEU A 285 11.71 14.78 14.09
N SER A 286 11.54 14.98 12.78
CA SER A 286 12.05 14.05 11.77
C SER A 286 13.59 14.01 11.78
N TYR A 287 14.26 15.17 11.82
CA TYR A 287 15.71 15.26 11.97
C TYR A 287 16.19 14.68 13.31
N PHE A 288 15.45 14.91 14.39
CA PHE A 288 15.74 14.35 15.71
C PHE A 288 15.75 12.81 15.69
N CYS A 289 14.84 12.18 14.93
CA CYS A 289 14.85 10.74 14.72
C CYS A 289 16.13 10.25 14.02
N GLU A 290 16.67 11.01 13.06
CA GLU A 290 17.94 10.70 12.41
C GLU A 290 19.10 10.79 13.41
N GLN A 291 19.10 11.82 14.26
CA GLN A 291 20.11 11.98 15.32
C GLN A 291 20.05 10.88 16.38
N LEU A 292 18.85 10.45 16.81
CA LEU A 292 18.70 9.29 17.71
C LEU A 292 19.32 8.03 17.10
N LYS A 293 19.14 7.83 15.78
CA LYS A 293 19.71 6.69 15.06
C LYS A 293 21.24 6.75 15.00
N GLU A 294 21.81 7.92 14.70
CA GLU A 294 23.26 8.13 14.69
C GLU A 294 23.90 7.86 16.07
N HIS A 295 23.17 8.14 17.15
CA HIS A 295 23.58 7.85 18.52
C HIS A 295 23.21 6.44 19.02
N GLU A 296 22.70 5.57 18.14
CA GLU A 296 22.24 4.21 18.46
C GLU A 296 21.16 4.15 19.58
N ILE A 297 20.35 5.20 19.70
CA ILE A 297 19.25 5.29 20.66
C ILE A 297 17.99 4.67 20.03
N PRO A 298 17.39 3.64 20.67
CA PRO A 298 16.21 2.98 20.14
C PRO A 298 14.97 3.86 20.26
N TYR A 299 14.17 3.93 19.19
CA TYR A 299 12.93 4.68 19.17
C TYR A 299 11.84 4.05 18.29
N VAL A 300 10.59 4.36 18.63
CA VAL A 300 9.40 4.16 17.79
C VAL A 300 8.64 5.47 17.65
N ARG A 301 7.90 5.65 16.56
CA ARG A 301 7.22 6.93 16.31
C ARG A 301 5.86 6.81 15.63
N HIS A 302 5.00 7.79 15.90
CA HIS A 302 3.74 7.98 15.21
C HIS A 302 3.52 9.46 14.87
N HIS A 303 3.04 9.76 13.67
CA HIS A 303 2.75 11.10 13.18
C HIS A 303 1.30 11.23 12.71
N TYR A 304 0.54 12.14 13.36
CA TYR A 304 -0.88 12.36 13.10
C TYR A 304 -1.20 13.26 11.90
N PHE A 305 -0.21 13.95 11.31
CA PHE A 305 -0.46 14.84 10.17
C PHE A 305 -1.05 14.06 9.00
N LEU A 306 -2.19 14.54 8.50
CA LEU A 306 -2.81 14.14 7.25
C LEU A 306 -2.30 15.09 6.17
N SER A 307 -1.64 14.58 5.12
CA SER A 307 -1.43 15.40 3.92
C SER A 307 -2.79 15.76 3.31
N LEU A 308 -2.83 16.80 2.47
CA LEU A 308 -4.07 17.29 1.86
C LEU A 308 -4.83 16.23 1.02
N ASP A 309 -4.12 15.16 0.66
CA ASP A 309 -4.57 14.02 -0.15
C ASP A 309 -4.47 12.66 0.58
N ASP A 310 -4.09 12.65 1.86
CA ASP A 310 -4.01 11.42 2.65
C ASP A 310 -5.41 10.97 3.08
N ARG A 311 -5.84 9.83 2.55
CA ARG A 311 -7.19 9.26 2.76
C ARG A 311 -7.20 8.07 3.71
N THR A 312 -6.13 7.86 4.47
CA THR A 312 -6.11 6.82 5.50
C THR A 312 -7.07 7.20 6.63
N ASN A 313 -8.34 6.82 6.47
CA ASN A 313 -9.45 7.12 7.39
C ASN A 313 -9.24 6.63 8.83
N ASP A 314 -8.23 5.78 9.08
CA ASP A 314 -8.00 5.11 10.37
C ASP A 314 -6.76 5.64 11.13
N ARG A 315 -6.07 6.71 10.67
CA ARG A 315 -4.89 7.28 11.39
C ARG A 315 -5.21 7.80 12.78
N LEU A 316 -6.46 8.23 12.98
CA LEU A 316 -6.91 8.79 14.26
C LEU A 316 -7.35 7.70 15.24
N SER A 317 -7.36 6.43 14.83
CA SER A 317 -7.84 5.29 15.63
C SER A 317 -6.78 4.85 16.64
N PRO A 318 -7.07 4.87 17.95
CA PRO A 318 -6.08 4.52 18.99
C PRO A 318 -5.55 3.11 18.83
N ARG A 319 -6.43 2.20 18.39
CA ARG A 319 -6.08 0.82 18.07
C ARG A 319 -5.01 0.75 16.98
N VAL A 320 -5.19 1.47 15.88
CA VAL A 320 -4.25 1.47 14.75
C VAL A 320 -2.92 2.07 15.16
N VAL A 321 -2.94 3.17 15.93
CA VAL A 321 -1.71 3.77 16.47
C VAL A 321 -0.97 2.80 17.39
N SER A 322 -1.69 2.10 18.29
CA SER A 322 -1.07 1.10 19.15
C SER A 322 -0.52 -0.10 18.38
N GLU A 323 -1.24 -0.61 17.38
CA GLU A 323 -0.77 -1.71 16.52
C GLU A 323 0.47 -1.29 15.71
N ASP A 324 0.50 -0.07 15.19
CA ASP A 324 1.63 0.54 14.51
C ASP A 324 2.87 0.58 15.42
N LEU A 325 2.75 1.17 16.62
CA LEU A 325 3.85 1.25 17.58
C LEU A 325 4.33 -0.15 18.04
N ILE A 326 3.41 -1.08 18.34
CA ILE A 326 3.78 -2.46 18.70
C ILE A 326 4.51 -3.13 17.54
N THR A 327 4.04 -2.97 16.30
CA THR A 327 4.69 -3.53 15.11
C THR A 327 6.10 -2.98 14.95
N GLN A 328 6.30 -1.68 15.16
CA GLN A 328 7.64 -1.07 15.16
C GLN A 328 8.52 -1.68 16.26
N ILE A 329 7.99 -1.87 17.47
CA ILE A 329 8.71 -2.52 18.58
C ILE A 329 9.16 -3.94 18.19
N THR A 330 8.22 -4.79 17.80
CA THR A 330 8.48 -6.21 17.50
C THR A 330 9.38 -6.41 16.29
N SER A 331 9.40 -5.45 15.37
CA SER A 331 10.17 -5.55 14.13
C SER A 331 11.60 -5.03 14.23
N LYS A 332 11.86 -4.11 15.17
CA LYS A 332 13.18 -3.46 15.33
C LYS A 332 13.96 -4.00 16.51
N TYR A 333 13.28 -4.45 17.56
CA TYR A 333 13.88 -4.78 18.84
C TYR A 333 13.54 -6.22 19.21
N ASP A 334 14.56 -6.98 19.63
CA ASP A 334 14.40 -8.35 20.11
C ASP A 334 13.87 -8.34 21.55
N VAL A 335 12.56 -8.13 21.69
CA VAL A 335 11.88 -7.96 22.99
C VAL A 335 11.19 -9.26 23.46
N GLY A 336 11.64 -10.41 22.95
CA GLY A 336 11.07 -11.73 23.21
C GLY A 336 9.75 -11.97 22.45
N ASP A 337 8.95 -12.92 22.91
CA ASP A 337 7.72 -13.39 22.25
C ASP A 337 6.56 -12.37 22.39
N LEU A 338 6.73 -11.19 21.78
CA LEU A 338 5.72 -10.14 21.65
C LEU A 338 4.73 -10.41 20.52
N ASP A 339 4.90 -11.53 19.82
CA ASP A 339 4.15 -11.90 18.63
C ASP A 339 2.63 -12.08 18.86
N ASN A 340 2.20 -12.16 20.12
CA ASN A 340 0.81 -12.27 20.58
C ASN A 340 0.23 -10.97 21.19
N TYR A 341 0.92 -9.82 21.07
CA TYR A 341 0.45 -8.57 21.66
C TYR A 341 -0.60 -7.92 20.75
N ASN A 342 -1.79 -7.70 21.31
CA ASN A 342 -2.85 -6.91 20.68
C ASN A 342 -2.65 -5.43 20.97
N SER A 343 -3.44 -4.57 20.32
CA SER A 343 -3.43 -3.10 20.50
C SER A 343 -3.58 -2.62 21.96
N GLU A 344 -4.13 -3.45 22.83
CA GLU A 344 -4.35 -3.20 24.27
C GLU A 344 -3.08 -3.46 25.10
N ASN A 345 -2.05 -4.07 24.51
CA ASN A 345 -0.82 -4.46 25.19
C ASN A 345 0.35 -3.49 24.93
N LEU A 346 0.10 -2.30 24.36
CA LEU A 346 1.16 -1.31 24.08
C LEU A 346 1.91 -0.95 25.36
N ASN A 347 1.20 -0.74 26.46
CA ASN A 347 1.80 -0.42 27.76
C ASN A 347 2.82 -1.50 28.20
N LEU A 348 2.48 -2.77 28.05
CA LEU A 348 3.34 -3.89 28.43
C LEU A 348 4.53 -4.07 27.46
N ALA A 349 4.34 -3.79 26.17
CA ALA A 349 5.42 -3.79 25.19
C ALA A 349 6.46 -2.70 25.52
N LEU A 350 5.99 -1.50 25.87
CA LEU A 350 6.85 -0.39 26.28
C LEU A 350 7.61 -0.69 27.57
N GLN A 351 6.96 -1.32 28.57
CA GLN A 351 7.63 -1.75 29.80
C GLN A 351 8.83 -2.65 29.50
N LYS A 352 8.65 -3.67 28.67
CA LYS A 352 9.72 -4.60 28.29
C LYS A 352 10.85 -3.89 27.53
N CYS A 353 10.51 -2.93 26.66
CA CYS A 353 11.51 -2.13 25.95
C CYS A 353 12.34 -1.30 26.95
N GLY A 354 11.70 -0.68 27.94
CA GLY A 354 12.37 0.03 29.03
C GLY A 354 13.34 -0.88 29.78
N ASP A 355 12.87 -2.06 30.22
CA ASP A 355 13.67 -3.03 30.98
C ASP A 355 14.90 -3.55 30.22
N ILE A 356 14.78 -3.77 28.91
CA ILE A 356 15.90 -4.21 28.05
C ILE A 356 16.91 -3.08 27.87
N ASN A 357 16.45 -1.89 27.49
CA ASN A 357 17.34 -0.78 27.18
C ASN A 357 18.01 -0.20 28.42
N LYS A 358 17.40 -0.35 29.60
CA LYS A 358 18.04 -0.08 30.88
C LYS A 358 19.31 -0.90 31.10
N LYS A 359 19.34 -2.15 30.63
CA LYS A 359 20.56 -2.99 30.66
C LYS A 359 21.63 -2.49 29.70
N ASN A 360 21.21 -1.91 28.58
CA ASN A 360 22.07 -1.35 27.54
C ASN A 360 22.53 0.08 27.85
N LYS A 361 22.05 0.68 28.96
CA LYS A 361 22.31 2.07 29.38
C LYS A 361 21.89 3.11 28.34
N THR A 362 20.84 2.83 27.59
CA THR A 362 20.23 3.74 26.63
C THR A 362 18.74 3.87 26.92
N PRO A 363 18.12 5.05 26.74
CA PRO A 363 16.67 5.20 26.88
C PRO A 363 15.93 4.56 25.70
N PHE A 364 14.68 4.12 25.92
CA PHE A 364 13.77 3.75 24.82
C PHE A 364 12.81 4.91 24.53
N VAL A 365 12.89 5.50 23.34
CA VAL A 365 12.16 6.74 23.01
C VAL A 365 10.88 6.44 22.21
N VAL A 366 9.75 6.99 22.65
CA VAL A 366 8.47 6.95 21.92
C VAL A 366 8.14 8.36 21.46
N ILE A 367 8.00 8.57 20.15
CA ILE A 367 7.74 9.91 19.58
C ILE A 367 6.32 9.97 19.03
N ILE A 368 5.51 10.91 19.49
CA ILE A 368 4.15 11.15 18.98
C ILE A 368 4.06 12.60 18.49
N ASP A 369 3.99 12.82 17.17
CA ASP A 369 3.90 14.16 16.57
C ASP A 369 2.49 14.47 16.03
N GLY A 370 2.13 15.74 16.04
CA GLY A 370 0.90 16.25 15.43
C GLY A 370 -0.37 16.07 16.25
N LEU A 371 -0.31 16.03 17.58
CA LEU A 371 -1.50 15.80 18.44
C LEU A 371 -2.67 16.75 18.12
N ASP A 372 -2.36 17.99 17.74
CA ASP A 372 -3.34 19.03 17.41
C ASP A 372 -4.23 18.67 16.19
N HIS A 373 -3.73 17.82 15.29
CA HIS A 373 -4.48 17.33 14.14
C HIS A 373 -5.66 16.43 14.55
N VAL A 374 -5.53 15.64 15.61
CA VAL A 374 -6.59 14.69 15.99
C VAL A 374 -7.87 15.42 16.37
N TRP A 375 -7.79 16.47 17.18
CA TRP A 375 -8.98 17.23 17.54
C TRP A 375 -9.54 18.00 16.34
N ARG A 376 -8.67 18.66 15.58
CA ARG A 376 -9.03 19.51 14.44
C ARG A 376 -9.68 18.74 13.30
N ASP A 377 -9.16 17.56 13.00
CA ASP A 377 -9.53 16.77 11.83
C ASP A 377 -10.61 15.70 12.18
N ASN A 378 -10.86 15.45 13.48
CA ASN A 378 -11.90 14.52 13.97
C ASN A 378 -13.15 15.22 14.54
N ASN A 379 -13.63 16.28 13.89
CA ASN A 379 -14.84 17.00 14.32
C ASN A 379 -14.83 17.40 15.81
N ASN A 380 -13.69 17.92 16.31
CA ASN A 380 -13.51 18.35 17.69
C ASN A 380 -13.59 17.22 18.74
N ASN A 381 -13.34 15.96 18.35
CA ASN A 381 -13.36 14.81 19.25
C ASN A 381 -11.94 14.38 19.68
N LYS A 382 -11.60 14.62 20.95
CA LYS A 382 -10.31 14.23 21.56
C LYS A 382 -10.27 12.80 22.13
N THR A 383 -11.39 12.07 22.15
CA THR A 383 -11.50 10.75 22.77
C THR A 383 -10.40 9.78 22.32
N PRO A 384 -10.02 9.74 21.02
CA PRO A 384 -8.93 8.86 20.60
C PRO A 384 -7.57 9.15 21.26
N LEU A 385 -7.26 10.43 21.49
CA LEU A 385 -6.03 10.81 22.20
C LEU A 385 -6.06 10.37 23.66
N ASP A 386 -7.19 10.54 24.35
CA ASP A 386 -7.32 10.10 25.74
C ASP A 386 -7.15 8.57 25.85
N GLU A 387 -7.73 7.80 24.94
CA GLU A 387 -7.60 6.33 24.91
C GLU A 387 -6.16 5.85 24.69
N LEU A 388 -5.43 6.45 23.74
CA LEU A 388 -4.02 6.11 23.50
C LEU A 388 -3.13 6.50 24.68
N PHE A 389 -3.30 7.73 25.21
CA PHE A 389 -2.45 8.24 26.29
C PHE A 389 -2.67 7.51 27.62
N ASN A 390 -3.83 6.90 27.84
CA ASN A 390 -4.05 5.99 28.96
C ASN A 390 -3.17 4.73 28.88
N GLN A 391 -2.67 4.34 27.70
CA GLN A 391 -1.69 3.26 27.56
C GLN A 391 -0.24 3.75 27.63
N LEU A 392 0.04 5.00 27.24
CA LEU A 392 1.38 5.59 27.26
C LEU A 392 1.77 6.15 28.64
N ILE A 393 0.78 6.57 29.43
CA ILE A 393 0.95 7.24 30.72
C ILE A 393 0.20 6.46 31.81
N PRO A 394 0.84 6.12 32.96
CA PRO A 394 2.19 6.53 33.37
C PRO A 394 3.29 5.83 32.57
N THR A 395 4.39 6.55 32.35
CA THR A 395 5.57 6.03 31.65
C THR A 395 6.30 5.01 32.50
N HIS A 396 6.85 3.97 31.86
CA HIS A 396 7.70 2.98 32.51
C HIS A 396 9.13 3.49 32.70
N ASP A 397 9.87 2.83 33.58
CA ASP A 397 11.27 3.16 33.85
C ASP A 397 12.11 2.99 32.56
N ASN A 398 13.03 3.92 32.30
CA ASN A 398 13.87 3.95 31.09
C ASN A 398 13.08 4.04 29.75
N VAL A 399 11.81 4.45 29.79
CA VAL A 399 11.01 4.81 28.60
C VAL A 399 10.78 6.32 28.60
N VAL A 400 11.12 6.97 27.50
CA VAL A 400 10.98 8.42 27.31
C VAL A 400 9.92 8.70 26.25
N LEU A 401 8.91 9.48 26.59
CA LEU A 401 7.86 9.92 25.68
C LEU A 401 8.15 11.34 25.19
N VAL A 402 8.35 11.52 23.88
CA VAL A 402 8.56 12.81 23.20
C VAL A 402 7.31 13.15 22.40
N ILE A 403 6.70 14.31 22.68
CA ILE A 403 5.41 14.70 22.12
C ILE A 403 5.54 16.00 21.34
N GLY A 404 5.14 16.00 20.07
CA GLY A 404 5.05 17.19 19.23
C GLY A 404 3.61 17.72 19.13
N THR A 405 3.37 18.96 19.57
CA THR A 405 2.01 19.57 19.48
C THR A 405 2.08 21.08 19.26
N GLN A 406 1.04 21.66 18.64
CA GLN A 406 0.87 23.11 18.60
C GLN A 406 0.45 23.67 19.97
N PRO A 407 0.63 24.98 20.23
CA PRO A 407 0.19 25.62 21.47
C PRO A 407 -1.35 25.78 21.49
N VAL A 408 -2.07 24.68 21.67
CA VAL A 408 -3.54 24.60 21.68
C VAL A 408 -4.11 24.66 23.09
N ASN A 409 -5.43 24.85 23.23
CA ASN A 409 -6.09 24.83 24.54
C ASN A 409 -5.96 23.43 25.19
N GLU A 410 -5.85 23.37 26.52
CA GLU A 410 -5.80 22.09 27.27
C GLU A 410 -7.00 21.19 26.99
N ALA A 411 -8.17 21.77 26.69
CA ALA A 411 -9.36 21.02 26.31
C ALA A 411 -9.18 20.19 25.03
N MET A 412 -8.18 20.47 24.20
CA MET A 412 -7.86 19.75 22.96
C MET A 412 -6.84 18.63 23.17
N LEU A 413 -6.27 18.51 24.38
CA LEU A 413 -5.14 17.64 24.69
C LEU A 413 -5.58 16.45 25.57
N PRO A 414 -4.77 15.38 25.62
CA PRO A 414 -5.05 14.23 26.49
C PRO A 414 -4.97 14.63 27.97
N ASN A 415 -5.96 14.22 28.77
CA ASN A 415 -6.02 14.59 30.19
C ASN A 415 -4.83 14.02 30.99
N ALA A 416 -4.38 12.81 30.65
CA ALA A 416 -3.23 12.18 31.29
C ALA A 416 -1.93 12.97 31.05
N LEU A 417 -1.75 13.54 29.86
CA LEU A 417 -0.59 14.36 29.53
C LEU A 417 -0.54 15.62 30.38
N ILE A 418 -1.64 16.38 30.44
CA ILE A 418 -1.71 17.63 31.20
C ILE A 418 -1.46 17.40 32.70
N ARG A 419 -1.92 16.26 33.23
CA ARG A 419 -1.74 15.92 34.65
C ARG A 419 -0.30 15.59 35.00
N GLU A 420 0.40 14.81 34.17
CA GLU A 420 1.77 14.36 34.46
C GLU A 420 2.86 15.30 33.94
N CYS A 421 2.58 16.09 32.90
CA CYS A 421 3.49 17.09 32.33
C CYS A 421 2.72 18.38 32.03
N PRO A 422 2.55 19.27 33.04
CA PRO A 422 1.82 20.51 32.87
C PRO A 422 2.56 21.47 31.92
N LYS A 423 1.82 22.38 31.29
CA LYS A 423 2.33 23.23 30.20
C LYS A 423 3.55 24.10 30.52
N ASN A 424 3.77 24.42 31.79
CA ASN A 424 4.92 25.19 32.25
C ASN A 424 6.24 24.40 32.18
N GLU A 425 6.19 23.08 32.00
CA GLU A 425 7.34 22.19 31.85
C GLU A 425 7.65 21.87 30.38
N TRP A 426 6.83 22.36 29.45
CA TRP A 426 6.99 22.09 28.03
C TRP A 426 8.13 22.91 27.44
N ASP A 427 8.94 22.28 26.60
CA ASP A 427 9.98 22.96 25.86
C ASP A 427 9.35 23.59 24.60
N GLU A 428 9.63 24.86 24.35
CA GLU A 428 9.22 25.53 23.11
C GLU A 428 10.34 25.42 22.08
N LEU A 429 10.02 24.98 20.86
CA LEU A 429 10.98 24.98 19.76
C LEU A 429 11.44 26.43 19.50
N PRO A 430 12.74 26.72 19.64
CA PRO A 430 13.25 28.06 19.46
C PRO A 430 13.13 28.51 17.99
N ALA A 431 13.18 29.82 17.81
CA ALA A 431 13.32 30.41 16.49
C ALA A 431 14.73 30.15 15.93
N MET A 432 14.93 30.40 14.63
CA MET A 432 16.25 30.33 14.03
C MET A 432 17.18 31.39 14.64
N THR A 433 18.34 30.94 15.12
CA THR A 433 19.42 31.84 15.53
C THR A 433 20.00 32.59 14.34
N GLY A 434 20.70 33.71 14.58
CA GLY A 434 21.40 34.43 13.52
C GLY A 434 22.40 33.56 12.76
N ASN A 435 23.05 32.62 13.45
CA ASN A 435 23.94 31.64 12.83
C ASN A 435 23.18 30.67 11.91
N ALA A 436 22.03 30.16 12.34
CA ALA A 436 21.18 29.31 11.50
C ALA A 436 20.68 30.05 10.25
N ILE A 437 20.25 31.31 10.39
CA ILE A 437 19.84 32.15 9.26
C ILE A 437 21.01 32.39 8.31
N LYS A 438 22.21 32.69 8.85
CA LYS A 438 23.42 32.85 8.03
C LYS A 438 23.71 31.61 7.20
N SER A 439 23.72 30.42 7.82
CA SER A 439 23.95 29.15 7.13
C SER A 439 22.90 28.90 6.06
N TYR A 440 21.63 29.22 6.34
CA TYR A 440 20.55 29.14 5.36
C TYR A 440 20.79 30.08 4.15
N LEU A 441 21.15 31.34 4.38
CA LEU A 441 21.45 32.31 3.33
C LEU A 441 22.67 31.90 2.49
N GLU A 442 23.72 31.41 3.15
CA GLU A 442 24.93 30.94 2.47
C GLU A 442 24.60 29.82 1.49
N TYR A 443 23.72 28.90 1.88
CA TYR A 443 23.21 27.87 1.00
C TYR A 443 22.44 28.44 -0.20
N GLN A 444 21.50 29.37 0.02
CA GLN A 444 20.73 29.99 -1.07
C GLN A 444 21.61 30.73 -2.10
N LEU A 445 22.74 31.28 -1.67
CA LEU A 445 23.77 31.86 -2.56
C LEU A 445 24.53 30.77 -3.31
N LYS A 446 25.01 29.72 -2.62
CA LYS A 446 25.72 28.59 -3.24
C LYS A 446 24.85 27.88 -4.30
N SER A 447 23.54 27.83 -4.09
CA SER A 447 22.57 27.27 -5.03
C SER A 447 22.19 28.22 -6.17
N ASN A 448 22.81 29.41 -6.27
CA ASN A 448 22.49 30.46 -7.25
C ASN A 448 21.03 30.91 -7.25
N ARG A 449 20.30 30.73 -6.13
CA ARG A 449 18.89 31.18 -6.01
C ARG A 449 18.81 32.64 -5.63
N LEU A 450 19.64 33.07 -4.68
CA LEU A 450 19.80 34.49 -4.36
C LEU A 450 20.88 35.13 -5.23
N LYS A 451 20.56 36.28 -5.82
CA LYS A 451 21.53 37.05 -6.61
C LYS A 451 22.61 37.62 -5.71
N GLN A 452 23.86 37.29 -6.03
CA GLN A 452 25.03 37.94 -5.46
C GLN A 452 25.22 39.31 -6.14
N MET A 453 24.98 40.39 -5.40
CA MET A 453 25.15 41.77 -5.88
C MET A 453 26.39 42.45 -5.27
N PHE A 454 27.30 41.66 -4.71
CA PHE A 454 28.48 42.10 -3.97
C PHE A 454 29.72 41.30 -4.38
N HIS A 455 30.91 41.88 -4.18
CA HIS A 455 32.19 41.20 -4.46
C HIS A 455 32.45 40.06 -3.46
N GLU A 456 33.12 38.99 -3.90
CA GLU A 456 33.39 37.80 -3.06
C GLU A 456 34.15 38.15 -1.77
N GLU A 457 35.00 39.19 -1.81
CA GLU A 457 35.80 39.65 -0.66
C GLU A 457 34.96 40.17 0.51
N ILE A 458 33.74 40.64 0.27
CA ILE A 458 32.82 41.18 1.30
C ILE A 458 31.64 40.23 1.58
N LYS A 459 31.67 39.01 1.05
CA LYS A 459 30.57 38.05 1.15
C LYS A 459 30.20 37.71 2.59
N ASP A 460 31.19 37.42 3.44
CA ASP A 460 30.95 37.05 4.83
C ASP A 460 30.38 38.21 5.65
N GLU A 461 30.82 39.44 5.37
CA GLU A 461 30.30 40.66 5.98
C GLU A 461 28.83 40.87 5.60
N VAL A 462 28.51 40.83 4.30
CA VAL A 462 27.12 40.97 3.81
C VAL A 462 26.22 39.86 4.34
N LEU A 463 26.71 38.62 4.44
CA LEU A 463 25.97 37.49 5.01
C LEU A 463 25.67 37.71 6.50
N ASN A 464 26.64 38.18 7.28
CA ASN A 464 26.43 38.49 8.70
C ASN A 464 25.41 39.62 8.87
N GLU A 465 25.59 40.74 8.18
CA GLU A 465 24.66 41.89 8.26
C GLU A 465 23.24 41.52 7.82
N SER A 466 23.12 40.70 6.78
CA SER A 466 21.83 40.24 6.27
C SER A 466 21.17 39.26 7.23
N ALA A 467 21.93 38.35 7.84
CA ALA A 467 21.41 37.44 8.85
C ALA A 467 20.92 38.20 10.08
N GLU A 468 21.68 39.18 10.58
CA GLU A 468 21.28 40.05 11.70
C GLU A 468 20.00 40.84 11.37
N ALA A 469 19.93 41.44 10.18
CA ALA A 469 18.75 42.18 9.74
C ALA A 469 17.52 41.24 9.64
N LEU A 470 17.68 40.05 9.08
CA LEU A 470 16.61 39.05 8.98
C LEU A 470 16.17 38.56 10.37
N THR A 471 17.10 38.29 11.28
CA THR A 471 16.78 37.96 12.67
C THR A 471 15.94 39.07 13.29
N SER A 472 16.32 40.34 13.11
CA SER A 472 15.59 41.47 13.68
C SER A 472 14.17 41.63 13.13
N ILE A 473 13.95 41.46 11.82
CA ILE A 473 12.60 41.63 11.24
C ILE A 473 11.71 40.41 11.42
N THR A 474 12.30 39.21 11.49
CA THR A 474 11.54 37.96 11.55
C THR A 474 11.41 37.38 12.95
N ASN A 475 12.18 37.91 13.91
CA ASN A 475 12.44 37.30 15.21
C ASN A 475 12.95 35.85 15.08
N GLY A 476 13.64 35.55 13.98
CA GLY A 476 14.11 34.21 13.62
C GLY A 476 13.01 33.23 13.20
N TYR A 477 11.76 33.67 12.98
CA TYR A 477 10.66 32.74 12.67
C TYR A 477 10.88 32.02 11.33
N PRO A 478 11.07 30.69 11.29
CA PRO A 478 11.57 29.99 10.09
C PRO A 478 10.76 30.24 8.82
N LEU A 479 9.42 30.10 8.90
CA LEU A 479 8.56 30.32 7.74
C LEU A 479 8.60 31.78 7.25
N HIS A 480 8.78 32.75 8.15
CA HIS A 480 8.92 34.16 7.77
C HIS A 480 10.30 34.43 7.14
N VAL A 481 11.36 33.79 7.62
CA VAL A 481 12.69 33.82 6.98
C VAL A 481 12.60 33.28 5.55
N ILE A 482 11.92 32.15 5.35
CA ILE A 482 11.68 31.57 4.02
C ILE A 482 10.91 32.55 3.14
N TYR A 483 9.76 33.06 3.58
CA TYR A 483 8.96 34.02 2.80
C TYR A 483 9.72 35.31 2.47
N SER A 484 10.52 35.82 3.40
CA SER A 484 11.38 36.98 3.19
C SER A 484 12.42 36.70 2.11
N CYS A 485 13.06 35.52 2.16
CA CYS A 485 14.04 35.12 1.14
C CYS A 485 13.39 34.92 -0.22
N GLU A 486 12.24 34.24 -0.29
CA GLU A 486 11.50 34.06 -1.55
C GLU A 486 11.03 35.39 -2.14
N PHE A 487 10.66 36.36 -1.31
CA PHE A 487 10.35 37.72 -1.78
C PHE A 487 11.58 38.43 -2.36
N LEU A 488 12.74 38.31 -1.73
CA LEU A 488 13.99 38.89 -2.27
C LEU A 488 14.40 38.24 -3.60
N ILE A 489 14.17 36.93 -3.74
CA ILE A 489 14.40 36.17 -4.97
C ILE A 489 13.46 36.67 -6.08
N SER A 490 12.14 36.67 -5.83
CA SER A 490 11.14 37.04 -6.84
C SER A 490 11.22 38.51 -7.25
N SER A 491 11.50 39.41 -6.30
CA SER A 491 11.66 40.85 -6.59
C SER A 491 12.99 41.20 -7.26
N GLY A 492 13.94 40.27 -7.32
CA GLY A 492 15.25 40.46 -7.95
C GLY A 492 16.14 41.50 -7.26
N LYS A 493 15.79 41.96 -6.04
CA LYS A 493 16.50 42.99 -5.27
C LYS A 493 17.87 42.54 -4.73
N GLY A 494 18.13 41.23 -4.77
CA GLY A 494 19.36 40.63 -4.25
C GLY A 494 19.47 40.68 -2.73
N LEU A 495 20.52 40.07 -2.18
CA LEU A 495 20.75 40.02 -0.74
C LEU A 495 21.47 41.30 -0.27
N SER A 496 20.81 42.10 0.57
CA SER A 496 21.43 43.25 1.26
C SER A 496 20.63 43.63 2.50
N LYS A 497 21.31 44.21 3.50
CA LYS A 497 20.68 44.74 4.71
C LYS A 497 19.55 45.74 4.40
N TYR A 498 19.81 46.69 3.49
CA TYR A 498 18.81 47.69 3.09
C TYR A 498 17.54 47.06 2.52
N ALA A 499 17.66 46.03 1.66
CA ALA A 499 16.49 45.37 1.08
C ALA A 499 15.66 44.61 2.14
N ILE A 500 16.33 44.00 3.13
CA ILE A 500 15.70 43.27 4.22
C ILE A 500 14.95 44.21 5.17
N GLU A 501 15.52 45.35 5.52
CA GLU A 501 14.89 46.34 6.41
C GLU A 501 13.58 46.94 5.84
N GLN A 502 13.32 46.79 4.54
CA GLN A 502 12.07 47.20 3.89
C GLN A 502 10.98 46.13 3.90
N LEU A 503 11.27 44.92 4.40
CA LEU A 503 10.29 43.84 4.48
C LEU A 503 9.35 44.05 5.68
N PRO A 504 8.11 43.54 5.63
CA PRO A 504 7.18 43.66 6.74
C PRO A 504 7.70 42.97 8.01
N PRO A 505 7.86 43.70 9.13
CA PRO A 505 8.37 43.10 10.36
C PRO A 505 7.32 42.23 11.05
N CYS A 506 7.80 41.29 11.87
CA CYS A 506 6.99 40.46 12.75
C CYS A 506 7.44 40.67 14.20
N GLU A 507 6.84 41.68 14.86
CA GLU A 507 7.26 42.14 16.20
C GLU A 507 6.96 41.12 17.31
N ASP A 508 5.95 40.26 17.14
CA ASP A 508 5.47 39.34 18.16
C ASP A 508 5.88 37.87 17.93
N GLY A 509 6.67 37.60 16.88
CA GLY A 509 7.13 36.25 16.53
C GLY A 509 6.00 35.30 16.11
N LYS A 510 4.88 35.82 15.59
CA LYS A 510 3.75 35.00 15.12
C LYS A 510 3.52 35.16 13.62
N ILE A 511 3.40 34.04 12.91
CA ILE A 511 3.14 34.06 11.47
C ILE A 511 1.83 34.77 11.10
N GLU A 512 0.82 34.72 11.97
CA GLU A 512 -0.45 35.41 11.76
C GLU A 512 -0.28 36.93 11.67
N THR A 513 0.62 37.51 12.45
CA THR A 513 0.92 38.95 12.44
C THR A 513 1.58 39.36 11.13
N TYR A 514 2.51 38.53 10.63
CA TYR A 514 3.09 38.69 9.30
C TYR A 514 2.02 38.60 8.19
N TYR A 515 1.11 37.62 8.24
CA TYR A 515 0.03 37.54 7.27
C TYR A 515 -0.89 38.76 7.32
N LYS A 516 -1.21 39.27 8.52
CA LYS A 516 -1.99 40.51 8.69
C LYS A 516 -1.28 41.73 8.10
N SER A 517 0.04 41.87 8.28
CA SER A 517 0.78 42.97 7.68
C SER A 517 0.78 42.91 6.16
N ILE A 518 1.03 41.72 5.60
CA ILE A 518 0.97 41.51 4.14
C ILE A 518 -0.45 41.81 3.64
N TRP A 519 -1.48 41.23 4.27
CA TRP A 519 -2.89 41.42 3.89
C TRP A 519 -3.32 42.88 3.85
N ARG A 520 -2.77 43.74 4.71
CA ARG A 520 -3.03 45.19 4.69
C ARG A 520 -2.40 45.89 3.48
N THR A 521 -1.25 45.41 3.02
CA THR A 521 -0.53 45.98 1.86
C THR A 521 -1.01 45.47 0.51
N LEU A 522 -1.62 44.28 0.47
CA LEU A 522 -2.13 43.70 -0.77
C LEU A 522 -3.29 44.51 -1.34
N ASN A 523 -3.26 44.71 -2.66
CA ASN A 523 -4.39 45.29 -3.39
C ASN A 523 -5.55 44.28 -3.51
N GLY A 524 -6.71 44.73 -4.01
CA GLY A 524 -7.90 43.89 -4.17
C GLY A 524 -7.64 42.60 -4.96
N PRO A 525 -7.11 42.68 -6.20
CA PRO A 525 -6.81 41.50 -7.00
C PRO A 525 -5.83 40.52 -6.35
N GLN A 526 -4.83 41.00 -5.61
CA GLN A 526 -3.88 40.12 -4.89
C GLN A 526 -4.55 39.35 -3.75
N LYS A 527 -5.51 39.96 -3.04
CA LYS A 527 -6.34 39.26 -2.05
C LYS A 527 -7.22 38.21 -2.69
N ASP A 528 -7.77 38.51 -3.88
CA ASP A 528 -8.56 37.57 -4.66
C ASP A 528 -7.75 36.33 -5.05
N ILE A 529 -6.52 36.52 -5.51
CA ILE A 529 -5.59 35.43 -5.81
C ILE A 529 -5.42 34.52 -4.59
N LEU A 530 -5.17 35.10 -3.41
CA LEU A 530 -5.03 34.30 -2.18
C LEU A 530 -6.32 33.58 -1.79
N HIS A 531 -7.49 34.23 -1.91
CA HIS A 531 -8.77 33.57 -1.67
C HIS A 531 -8.99 32.38 -2.61
N LEU A 532 -8.68 32.52 -3.90
CA LEU A 532 -8.81 31.45 -4.89
C LEU A 532 -7.82 30.31 -4.63
N CYS A 533 -6.54 30.62 -4.42
CA CYS A 533 -5.49 29.63 -4.11
C CYS A 533 -5.80 28.84 -2.82
N CYS A 534 -6.47 29.45 -1.84
CA CYS A 534 -6.81 28.77 -0.58
C CYS A 534 -8.14 28.01 -0.65
N ASP A 535 -9.06 28.36 -1.55
CA ASP A 535 -10.36 27.67 -1.70
C ASP A 535 -10.25 26.42 -2.58
N PHE A 536 -9.45 26.48 -3.65
CA PHE A 536 -9.32 25.41 -4.64
C PHE A 536 -8.03 24.59 -4.45
N LYS A 537 -8.13 23.27 -4.60
CA LYS A 537 -7.00 22.34 -4.34
C LYS A 537 -6.08 22.09 -5.55
N PHE A 538 -6.49 22.45 -6.76
CA PHE A 538 -5.66 22.27 -7.96
C PHE A 538 -4.56 23.34 -8.04
N LEU A 539 -3.50 23.08 -8.81
CA LEU A 539 -2.45 24.07 -9.08
C LEU A 539 -2.94 25.12 -10.08
N TRP A 540 -2.90 26.40 -9.68
CA TRP A 540 -3.32 27.51 -10.53
C TRP A 540 -2.24 27.87 -11.56
N PRO A 541 -2.45 27.68 -12.87
CA PRO A 541 -1.48 28.13 -13.87
C PRO A 541 -1.16 29.62 -13.69
N GLN A 542 0.08 30.05 -13.88
CA GLN A 542 0.49 31.43 -13.56
C GLN A 542 -0.35 32.48 -14.31
N ASP A 543 -0.66 32.22 -15.58
CA ASP A 543 -1.45 33.12 -16.44
C ASP A 543 -2.97 33.08 -16.15
N SER A 544 -3.44 32.18 -15.28
CA SER A 544 -4.88 32.04 -15.00
C SER A 544 -5.48 33.30 -14.38
N PHE A 545 -4.71 34.01 -13.57
CA PHE A 545 -5.20 35.19 -12.85
C PHE A 545 -5.30 36.42 -13.74
N SER A 546 -4.41 36.57 -14.73
CA SER A 546 -4.55 37.64 -15.73
C SER A 546 -5.85 37.47 -16.50
N ASP A 547 -6.17 36.26 -16.95
CA ASP A 547 -7.41 35.99 -17.70
C ASP A 547 -8.66 36.19 -16.84
N LEU A 548 -8.62 35.78 -15.58
CA LEU A 548 -9.79 35.76 -14.68
C LEU A 548 -10.09 37.15 -14.11
N LEU A 549 -9.05 37.90 -13.74
CA LEU A 549 -9.16 39.14 -12.98
C LEU A 549 -8.89 40.40 -13.84
N ASP A 550 -8.79 40.29 -15.18
CA ASP A 550 -8.63 41.46 -16.06
C ASP A 550 -9.85 42.40 -15.97
N GLU A 551 -9.72 43.44 -15.16
CA GLU A 551 -10.71 44.52 -15.03
C GLU A 551 -10.28 45.76 -15.82
N SER A 552 -9.04 45.82 -16.34
CA SER A 552 -8.52 46.90 -17.19
C SER A 552 -7.15 46.56 -17.82
N PRO A 553 -6.94 46.82 -19.14
CA PRO A 553 -5.66 46.57 -19.82
C PRO A 553 -4.47 47.43 -19.34
N LEU A 554 -4.72 48.39 -18.44
CA LEU A 554 -3.68 49.24 -17.84
C LEU A 554 -3.17 48.72 -16.49
N ASN A 555 -3.89 47.81 -15.82
CA ASN A 555 -3.57 47.28 -14.49
C ASN A 555 -3.85 45.76 -14.44
N THR A 556 -3.07 44.99 -15.19
CA THR A 556 -3.14 43.53 -15.15
C THR A 556 -2.83 43.05 -13.73
N PRO A 557 -3.67 42.18 -13.15
CA PRO A 557 -3.45 41.65 -11.81
C PRO A 557 -2.17 40.82 -11.77
N SER A 558 -1.16 41.32 -11.05
CA SER A 558 0.13 40.65 -10.91
C SER A 558 0.17 39.77 -9.65
N VAL A 559 0.70 38.56 -9.83
CA VAL A 559 1.00 37.61 -8.74
C VAL A 559 2.22 38.02 -7.91
N ASP A 560 3.03 38.99 -8.35
CA ASP A 560 4.31 39.34 -7.73
C ASP A 560 4.19 39.67 -6.23
N GLY A 561 3.07 40.30 -5.84
CA GLY A 561 2.80 40.67 -4.46
C GLY A 561 2.50 39.48 -3.53
N VAL A 562 2.20 38.30 -4.07
CA VAL A 562 1.77 37.13 -3.29
C VAL A 562 2.55 35.85 -3.61
N VAL A 563 3.31 35.81 -4.72
CA VAL A 563 4.04 34.61 -5.17
C VAL A 563 4.99 34.05 -4.11
N HIS A 564 5.62 34.93 -3.32
CA HIS A 564 6.51 34.54 -2.23
C HIS A 564 5.82 33.77 -1.08
N LEU A 565 4.48 33.80 -1.01
CA LEU A 565 3.67 33.01 -0.06
C LEU A 565 3.22 31.67 -0.64
N LEU A 566 3.45 31.47 -1.94
CA LEU A 566 2.97 30.34 -2.73
C LEU A 566 4.14 29.43 -3.09
N HIS A 567 3.86 28.15 -3.21
CA HIS A 567 4.76 27.22 -3.88
C HIS A 567 4.57 27.36 -5.39
N ASP A 568 5.64 27.79 -6.06
CA ASP A 568 5.66 27.98 -7.51
C ASP A 568 6.28 26.75 -8.21
N SER A 569 5.58 26.24 -9.21
CA SER A 569 5.97 25.07 -9.98
C SER A 569 5.59 25.24 -11.45
N LEU A 570 6.14 24.39 -12.32
CA LEU A 570 5.80 24.38 -13.75
C LEU A 570 4.30 24.19 -14.02
N SER A 571 3.56 23.58 -13.09
CA SER A 571 2.12 23.34 -13.22
C SER A 571 1.26 24.45 -12.63
N GLY A 572 1.87 25.38 -11.91
CA GLY A 572 1.19 26.51 -11.30
C GLY A 572 1.47 26.69 -9.82
N LEU A 573 0.65 27.54 -9.24
CA LEU A 573 0.75 28.11 -7.91
C LEU A 573 -0.21 27.43 -6.94
N ARG A 574 0.25 27.23 -5.71
CA ARG A 574 -0.58 26.81 -4.57
C ARG A 574 -0.04 27.39 -3.26
N PRO A 575 -0.82 27.45 -2.17
CA PRO A 575 -0.31 27.89 -0.87
C PRO A 575 0.93 27.08 -0.44
N PHE A 576 2.01 27.76 -0.02
CA PHE A 576 3.25 27.08 0.38
C PHE A 576 3.10 26.29 1.69
N HIS A 577 2.28 26.80 2.62
CA HIS A 577 2.08 26.21 3.94
C HIS A 577 0.61 26.31 4.38
N GLU A 578 0.13 25.30 5.11
CA GLU A 578 -1.26 25.19 5.56
C GLU A 578 -1.73 26.39 6.39
N SER A 579 -0.83 27.00 7.19
CA SER A 579 -1.17 28.18 7.99
C SER A 579 -1.69 29.36 7.17
N LEU A 580 -1.26 29.49 5.91
CA LEU A 580 -1.79 30.52 5.00
C LEU A 580 -3.25 30.22 4.65
N ILE A 581 -3.60 28.96 4.38
CA ILE A 581 -4.96 28.52 4.08
C ILE A 581 -5.86 28.82 5.27
N VAL A 582 -5.43 28.42 6.47
CA VAL A 582 -6.17 28.66 7.72
C VAL A 582 -6.39 30.15 7.92
N PHE A 583 -5.35 30.98 7.75
CA PHE A 583 -5.46 32.43 7.87
C PHE A 583 -6.46 33.02 6.87
N VAL A 584 -6.31 32.72 5.58
CA VAL A 584 -7.16 33.29 4.52
C VAL A 584 -8.61 32.86 4.66
N LYS A 585 -8.88 31.60 5.03
CA LYS A 585 -10.24 31.10 5.25
C LYS A 585 -10.90 31.69 6.50
N ALA A 586 -10.12 32.08 7.50
CA ALA A 586 -10.63 32.75 8.71
C ALA A 586 -10.99 34.23 8.47
N VAL A 587 -10.57 34.83 7.35
CA VAL A 587 -10.96 36.21 7.01
C VAL A 587 -12.46 36.26 6.72
N ALA A 588 -13.19 37.14 7.41
CA ALA A 588 -14.66 37.19 7.38
C ALA A 588 -15.29 37.34 5.98
N GLU A 589 -14.59 37.98 5.04
CA GLU A 589 -15.08 38.16 3.66
C GLU A 589 -14.77 37.00 2.71
N HIS A 590 -14.03 35.97 3.15
CA HIS A 590 -13.53 34.89 2.28
C HIS A 590 -14.61 34.23 1.45
N ASP A 591 -15.62 33.62 2.08
CA ASP A 591 -16.68 32.90 1.37
C ASP A 591 -17.47 33.84 0.44
N THR A 592 -17.75 35.06 0.90
CA THR A 592 -18.46 36.06 0.11
C THR A 592 -17.65 36.44 -1.13
N ARG A 593 -16.33 36.59 -0.99
CA ARG A 593 -15.45 36.96 -2.09
C ARG A 593 -15.27 35.83 -3.08
N VAL A 594 -15.01 34.61 -2.60
CA VAL A 594 -14.93 33.40 -3.45
C VAL A 594 -16.21 33.23 -4.26
N ASN A 595 -17.38 33.34 -3.63
CA ASN A 595 -18.66 33.20 -4.33
C ASN A 595 -18.87 34.31 -5.38
N LYS A 596 -18.36 35.52 -5.15
CA LYS A 596 -18.38 36.61 -6.14
C LYS A 596 -17.46 36.33 -7.34
N LEU A 597 -16.32 35.67 -7.12
CA LEU A 597 -15.36 35.32 -8.17
C LEU A 597 -15.73 34.04 -8.92
N LEU A 598 -16.53 33.17 -8.31
CA LEU A 598 -16.89 31.86 -8.84
C LEU A 598 -17.42 31.88 -10.29
N PRO A 599 -18.24 32.85 -10.75
CA PRO A 599 -18.63 32.93 -12.16
C PRO A 599 -17.45 33.14 -13.11
N LYS A 600 -16.46 33.96 -12.71
CA LYS A 600 -15.22 34.18 -13.47
C LYS A 600 -14.36 32.92 -13.49
N VAL A 601 -14.29 32.18 -12.36
CA VAL A 601 -13.62 30.87 -12.28
C VAL A 601 -14.26 29.86 -13.24
N CYS A 602 -15.60 29.76 -13.27
CA CYS A 602 -16.30 28.89 -14.23
C CYS A 602 -15.98 29.25 -15.68
N HIS A 603 -15.96 30.55 -16.01
CA HIS A 603 -15.61 31.00 -17.36
C HIS A 603 -14.17 30.61 -17.72
N TRP A 604 -13.22 30.88 -16.84
CA TRP A 604 -11.82 30.48 -17.06
C TRP A 604 -11.67 28.96 -17.21
N LEU A 605 -12.32 28.18 -16.35
CA LEU A 605 -12.33 26.71 -16.44
C LEU A 605 -12.84 26.25 -17.80
N GLU A 606 -13.91 26.84 -18.31
CA GLU A 606 -14.58 26.44 -19.56
C GLU A 606 -13.78 26.77 -20.83
N TYR A 607 -13.01 27.87 -20.85
CA TYR A 607 -12.39 28.39 -22.07
C TYR A 607 -10.86 28.42 -22.09
N SER A 608 -10.21 28.51 -20.92
CA SER A 608 -8.76 28.76 -20.83
C SER A 608 -7.99 27.73 -19.99
N ALA A 609 -8.65 27.02 -19.07
CA ALA A 609 -7.96 26.08 -18.20
C ALA A 609 -7.46 24.83 -18.95
N PRO A 610 -6.36 24.20 -18.48
CA PRO A 610 -5.95 22.88 -18.95
C PRO A 610 -7.10 21.87 -18.84
N GLU A 611 -7.20 20.98 -19.83
CA GLU A 611 -8.32 20.04 -19.97
C GLU A 611 -8.59 19.20 -18.71
N HIS A 612 -7.53 18.73 -18.04
CA HIS A 612 -7.67 17.94 -16.82
C HIS A 612 -8.25 18.76 -15.65
N ILE A 613 -7.89 20.03 -15.52
CA ILE A 613 -8.42 20.93 -14.48
C ILE A 613 -9.89 21.22 -14.77
N ASN A 614 -10.22 21.55 -16.03
CA ASN A 614 -11.60 21.75 -16.47
C ASN A 614 -12.47 20.54 -16.08
N ALA A 615 -12.09 19.35 -16.52
CA ALA A 615 -12.88 18.14 -16.33
C ALA A 615 -13.04 17.74 -14.85
N CYS A 616 -12.09 18.11 -13.99
CA CYS A 616 -12.14 17.82 -12.55
C CYS A 616 -12.92 18.87 -11.72
N TRP A 617 -13.11 20.10 -12.23
CA TRP A 617 -13.56 21.21 -11.40
C TRP A 617 -14.73 22.03 -11.96
N LEU A 618 -14.92 22.10 -13.28
CA LEU A 618 -15.95 22.95 -13.89
C LEU A 618 -17.35 22.60 -13.37
N TRP A 619 -17.71 21.32 -13.35
CA TRP A 619 -19.04 20.88 -12.91
C TRP A 619 -19.25 21.07 -11.40
N LEU A 620 -18.19 20.98 -10.59
CA LEU A 620 -18.27 21.33 -9.16
C LEU A 620 -18.58 22.82 -8.98
N CYS A 621 -17.95 23.68 -9.78
CA CYS A 621 -18.16 25.12 -9.73
C CYS A 621 -19.55 25.52 -10.27
N LYS A 622 -20.01 24.93 -11.37
CA LYS A 622 -21.39 25.12 -11.88
C LYS A 622 -22.43 24.69 -10.84
N GLY A 623 -22.23 23.55 -10.18
CA GLY A 623 -23.08 23.10 -9.08
C GLY A 623 -23.11 24.08 -7.89
N ARG A 624 -21.98 24.70 -7.53
CA ARG A 624 -21.94 25.76 -6.50
C ARG A 624 -22.71 27.02 -6.91
N LEU A 625 -22.83 27.30 -8.21
CA LEU A 625 -23.66 28.38 -8.75
C LEU A 625 -25.15 28.00 -8.89
N GLY A 626 -25.52 26.76 -8.53
CA GLY A 626 -26.88 26.24 -8.62
C GLY A 626 -27.20 25.49 -9.91
N ASP A 627 -26.25 25.36 -10.85
CA ASP A 627 -26.39 24.52 -12.04
C ASP A 627 -25.73 23.16 -11.82
N GLU A 628 -26.50 22.25 -11.22
CA GLU A 628 -26.05 20.90 -10.88
C GLU A 628 -26.26 19.87 -12.01
N ILE A 629 -26.97 20.23 -13.07
CA ILE A 629 -27.32 19.31 -14.18
C ILE A 629 -26.07 18.71 -14.84
N PRO A 630 -25.02 19.50 -15.19
CA PRO A 630 -23.81 18.94 -15.79
C PRO A 630 -23.15 17.87 -14.91
N LEU A 631 -23.19 18.05 -13.59
CA LEU A 631 -22.59 17.11 -12.64
C LEU A 631 -23.43 15.83 -12.51
N ARG A 632 -24.77 15.96 -12.43
CA ARG A 632 -25.70 14.82 -12.25
C ARG A 632 -25.87 14.01 -13.53
N GLU A 633 -25.96 14.64 -14.69
CA GLU A 633 -26.19 13.93 -15.95
C GLU A 633 -24.89 13.58 -16.69
N GLY A 634 -23.83 14.37 -16.51
CA GLY A 634 -22.58 14.22 -17.25
C GLY A 634 -21.67 13.09 -16.77
N ILE A 635 -21.69 12.76 -15.47
CA ILE A 635 -20.82 11.72 -14.90
C ILE A 635 -21.39 10.33 -15.15
N THR A 636 -21.20 9.86 -16.38
CA THR A 636 -21.60 8.52 -16.83
C THR A 636 -20.47 7.51 -16.65
N ARG A 637 -20.79 6.21 -16.76
CA ARG A 637 -19.77 5.14 -16.79
C ARG A 637 -18.72 5.37 -17.87
N THR A 638 -19.14 5.77 -19.07
CA THR A 638 -18.25 6.01 -20.21
C THR A 638 -17.28 7.14 -19.89
N TRP A 639 -17.80 8.26 -19.37
CA TRP A 639 -16.98 9.39 -18.95
C TRP A 639 -15.93 8.99 -17.91
N VAL A 640 -16.33 8.22 -16.89
CA VAL A 640 -15.40 7.73 -15.85
C VAL A 640 -14.30 6.88 -16.46
N LEU A 641 -14.63 5.95 -17.36
CA LEU A 641 -13.63 5.08 -18.00
C LEU A 641 -12.66 5.87 -18.89
N GLU A 642 -13.16 6.85 -19.65
CA GLU A 642 -12.33 7.73 -20.48
C GLU A 642 -11.33 8.51 -19.62
N ARG A 643 -11.79 9.19 -18.57
CA ARG A 643 -10.91 9.94 -17.66
C ARG A 643 -9.86 9.05 -16.99
N LEU A 644 -10.22 7.84 -16.54
CA LEU A 644 -9.26 6.87 -16.00
C LEU A 644 -8.23 6.42 -17.04
N SER A 645 -8.65 6.23 -18.30
CA SER A 645 -7.74 5.87 -19.40
C SER A 645 -6.77 7.00 -19.75
N GLU A 646 -7.18 8.25 -19.55
CA GLU A 646 -6.35 9.46 -19.71
C GLU A 646 -5.41 9.71 -18.52
N GLY A 647 -5.46 8.87 -17.48
CA GLY A 647 -4.58 8.94 -16.31
C GLY A 647 -5.09 9.81 -15.18
N TYR A 648 -6.36 10.21 -15.19
CA TYR A 648 -6.93 11.06 -14.16
C TYR A 648 -7.02 10.30 -12.84
N ASP A 649 -6.76 11.03 -11.76
CA ASP A 649 -6.75 10.48 -10.43
C ASP A 649 -8.15 10.04 -9.98
N ASP A 650 -8.26 8.81 -9.48
CA ASP A 650 -9.52 8.19 -9.03
C ASP A 650 -10.20 9.06 -7.96
N SER A 651 -9.39 9.66 -7.11
CA SER A 651 -9.75 10.52 -6.01
C SER A 651 -10.49 11.80 -6.47
N SER A 652 -10.14 12.35 -7.63
CA SER A 652 -10.83 13.50 -8.23
C SER A 652 -12.19 13.10 -8.83
N ILE A 653 -12.28 11.92 -9.44
CA ILE A 653 -13.53 11.37 -9.96
C ILE A 653 -14.50 11.03 -8.81
N LEU A 654 -13.99 10.47 -7.71
CA LEU A 654 -14.79 10.18 -6.51
C LEU A 654 -15.42 11.46 -5.94
N ARG A 655 -14.66 12.56 -5.85
CA ARG A 655 -15.18 13.86 -5.39
C ARG A 655 -16.36 14.35 -6.25
N LEU A 656 -16.26 14.20 -7.57
CA LEU A 656 -17.34 14.53 -8.50
C LEU A 656 -18.58 13.66 -8.26
N LEU A 657 -18.40 12.34 -8.16
CA LEU A 657 -19.47 11.37 -7.89
C LEU A 657 -20.16 11.59 -6.54
N GLU A 658 -19.40 11.88 -5.48
CA GLU A 658 -19.94 12.20 -4.16
C GLU A 658 -20.82 13.45 -4.19
N ARG A 659 -20.38 14.48 -4.90
CA ARG A 659 -21.15 15.72 -5.02
C ARG A 659 -22.40 15.54 -5.91
N ALA A 660 -22.29 14.76 -6.98
CA ALA A 660 -23.43 14.39 -7.83
C ALA A 660 -24.49 13.59 -7.05
N GLU A 661 -24.05 12.58 -6.29
CA GLU A 661 -24.90 11.78 -5.40
C GLU A 661 -25.61 12.67 -4.39
N HIS A 662 -24.88 13.61 -3.76
CA HIS A 662 -25.45 14.53 -2.79
C HIS A 662 -26.55 15.40 -3.41
N TYR A 663 -26.31 16.04 -4.55
CA TYR A 663 -27.33 16.88 -5.20
C TYR A 663 -28.55 16.07 -5.64
N ALA A 664 -28.35 14.90 -6.26
CA ALA A 664 -29.44 14.02 -6.64
C ALA A 664 -30.27 13.58 -5.41
N PHE A 665 -29.62 13.31 -4.28
CA PHE A 665 -30.31 12.97 -3.04
C PHE A 665 -31.13 14.14 -2.47
N MET A 666 -30.57 15.36 -2.48
CA MET A 666 -31.24 16.57 -1.98
C MET A 666 -32.48 16.93 -2.80
N GLU A 667 -32.46 16.66 -4.11
CA GLU A 667 -33.60 16.86 -5.03
C GLU A 667 -34.58 15.66 -5.07
N PHE A 668 -34.44 14.70 -4.14
CA PHE A 668 -35.27 13.49 -4.05
C PHE A 668 -35.22 12.58 -5.31
N LYS A 669 -34.13 12.65 -6.08
CA LYS A 669 -33.87 11.86 -7.29
C LYS A 669 -33.10 10.60 -6.93
N PHE A 670 -33.76 9.71 -6.19
CA PHE A 670 -33.11 8.56 -5.56
C PHE A 670 -32.54 7.53 -6.55
N ASP A 671 -33.12 7.42 -7.73
CA ASP A 671 -32.63 6.58 -8.82
C ASP A 671 -31.29 7.08 -9.38
N GLU A 672 -31.16 8.39 -9.59
CA GLU A 672 -29.89 9.03 -9.97
C GLU A 672 -28.86 8.92 -8.84
N ALA A 673 -29.25 9.22 -7.60
CA ALA A 673 -28.37 9.09 -6.44
C ALA A 673 -27.85 7.65 -6.28
N TYR A 674 -28.71 6.65 -6.48
CA TYR A 674 -28.32 5.24 -6.48
C TYR A 674 -27.36 4.91 -7.64
N SER A 675 -27.57 5.49 -8.83
CA SER A 675 -26.70 5.30 -9.98
C SER A 675 -25.30 5.87 -9.74
N HIS A 676 -25.20 7.08 -9.21
CA HIS A 676 -23.92 7.68 -8.80
C HIS A 676 -23.24 6.89 -7.71
N ARG A 677 -23.97 6.46 -6.69
CA ARG A 677 -23.44 5.59 -5.63
C ARG A 677 -22.92 4.28 -6.21
N SER A 678 -23.65 3.65 -7.14
CA SER A 678 -23.23 2.41 -7.78
C SER A 678 -21.95 2.57 -8.60
N LEU A 679 -21.80 3.66 -9.34
CA LEU A 679 -20.55 3.99 -10.04
C LEU A 679 -19.41 4.25 -9.07
N LYS A 680 -19.67 4.98 -7.99
CA LYS A 680 -18.70 5.27 -6.93
C LYS A 680 -18.21 3.99 -6.26
N THR A 681 -19.12 3.11 -5.83
CA THR A 681 -18.79 1.79 -5.29
C THR A 681 -17.96 0.98 -6.27
N ARG A 682 -18.33 0.98 -7.57
CA ARG A 682 -17.55 0.28 -8.59
C ARG A 682 -16.15 0.88 -8.82
N LEU A 683 -15.98 2.19 -8.68
CA LEU A 683 -14.68 2.85 -8.79
C LEU A 683 -13.77 2.49 -7.59
N ILE A 684 -14.36 2.42 -6.39
CA ILE A 684 -13.65 2.03 -5.16
C ILE A 684 -13.26 0.55 -5.21
N ASP A 685 -14.20 -0.31 -5.62
CA ASP A 685 -14.05 -1.77 -5.53
C ASP A 685 -13.41 -2.38 -6.79
N GLY A 686 -13.61 -1.74 -7.95
CA GLY A 686 -13.22 -2.24 -9.27
C GLY A 686 -11.74 -2.58 -9.42
N PRO A 687 -10.79 -1.75 -8.93
CA PRO A 687 -9.37 -2.08 -8.95
C PRO A 687 -9.01 -3.42 -8.33
N ASN A 688 -9.79 -3.88 -7.35
CA ASN A 688 -9.50 -5.11 -6.64
C ASN A 688 -10.18 -6.32 -7.34
N PHE A 689 -11.42 -6.17 -7.82
CA PHE A 689 -12.18 -7.29 -8.42
C PHE A 689 -12.01 -7.50 -9.94
N GLN A 690 -11.58 -6.47 -10.69
CA GLN A 690 -11.68 -6.45 -12.16
C GLN A 690 -10.34 -6.25 -12.87
N VAL A 691 -9.26 -5.96 -12.12
CA VAL A 691 -7.95 -5.63 -12.68
C VAL A 691 -6.90 -6.51 -12.04
N GLU A 692 -6.15 -7.26 -12.86
CA GLU A 692 -5.09 -8.16 -12.39
C GLU A 692 -3.87 -7.38 -11.86
N ASP A 693 -3.54 -6.25 -12.48
CA ASP A 693 -2.42 -5.39 -12.08
C ASP A 693 -2.77 -3.90 -12.29
N LEU A 694 -3.29 -3.27 -11.24
CA LEU A 694 -3.66 -1.85 -11.25
C LEU A 694 -2.48 -0.94 -11.58
N SER A 695 -1.28 -1.30 -11.11
CA SER A 695 -0.08 -0.49 -11.29
C SER A 695 0.32 -0.42 -12.76
N LYS A 696 0.26 -1.54 -13.49
CA LYS A 696 0.46 -1.54 -14.95
C LYS A 696 -0.58 -0.69 -15.67
N LEU A 697 -1.85 -0.75 -15.26
CA LEU A 697 -2.90 0.07 -15.86
C LEU A 697 -2.61 1.56 -15.63
N LYS A 698 -2.27 1.96 -14.40
CA LYS A 698 -1.88 3.34 -14.08
C LYS A 698 -0.67 3.80 -14.89
N ILE A 699 0.39 2.98 -14.98
CA ILE A 699 1.56 3.29 -15.84
C ILE A 699 1.11 3.53 -17.28
N SER A 700 0.30 2.63 -17.84
CA SER A 700 -0.15 2.69 -19.23
C SER A 700 -0.99 3.95 -19.51
N SER A 701 -1.94 4.26 -18.64
CA SER A 701 -2.74 5.48 -18.72
C SER A 701 -1.86 6.72 -18.65
N LEU A 702 -0.91 6.78 -17.70
CA LEU A 702 -0.04 7.94 -17.52
C LEU A 702 1.00 8.11 -18.64
N VAL A 703 1.43 7.03 -19.31
CA VAL A 703 2.28 7.14 -20.50
C VAL A 703 1.58 7.93 -21.60
N SER A 704 0.25 7.81 -21.71
CA SER A 704 -0.55 8.52 -22.71
C SER A 704 -1.16 9.83 -22.20
N ALA A 705 -0.97 10.14 -20.92
CA ALA A 705 -1.58 11.30 -20.28
C ALA A 705 -1.08 12.64 -20.87
N PRO A 706 -1.89 13.71 -20.80
CA PRO A 706 -1.44 15.05 -21.17
C PRO A 706 -0.23 15.50 -20.35
N SER A 707 0.72 16.22 -20.98
CA SER A 707 1.93 16.69 -20.29
C SER A 707 1.63 17.61 -19.10
N CYS A 708 0.52 18.36 -19.14
CA CYS A 708 0.09 19.20 -18.02
C CYS A 708 -0.25 18.38 -16.77
N LEU A 709 -0.90 17.22 -16.93
CA LEU A 709 -1.20 16.29 -15.83
C LEU A 709 0.10 15.67 -15.28
N ILE A 710 1.02 15.27 -16.16
CA ILE A 710 2.32 14.72 -15.72
C ILE A 710 3.12 15.75 -14.92
N ASN A 711 3.16 17.01 -15.38
CA ASN A 711 3.83 18.08 -14.65
C ASN A 711 3.19 18.29 -13.27
N GLU A 712 1.86 18.23 -13.16
CA GLU A 712 1.14 18.31 -11.88
C GLU A 712 1.58 17.18 -10.92
N LEU A 713 1.63 15.94 -11.41
CA LEU A 713 2.12 14.81 -10.62
C LEU A 713 3.59 15.01 -10.17
N ILE A 714 4.46 15.55 -11.03
CA ILE A 714 5.85 15.88 -10.64
C ILE A 714 5.87 16.96 -9.56
N ALA A 715 5.02 17.99 -9.66
CA ALA A 715 4.94 19.07 -8.67
C ALA A 715 4.45 18.57 -7.30
N MET A 716 3.63 17.51 -7.28
CA MET A 716 3.06 16.91 -6.08
C MET A 716 3.86 15.73 -5.50
N LYS A 717 5.01 15.39 -6.08
CA LYS A 717 5.85 14.24 -5.65
C LYS A 717 6.19 14.19 -4.16
N ALA A 718 6.22 15.34 -3.48
CA ALA A 718 6.47 15.42 -2.05
C ALA A 718 5.42 14.65 -1.22
N GLU A 719 4.20 14.49 -1.74
CA GLU A 719 3.05 13.94 -1.04
C GLU A 719 2.80 12.45 -1.34
N TYR A 720 3.55 11.86 -2.28
CA TYR A 720 3.28 10.51 -2.78
C TYR A 720 4.06 9.40 -2.08
N SER A 721 3.42 8.23 -1.91
CA SER A 721 4.06 7.02 -1.40
C SER A 721 5.11 6.46 -2.37
N PRO A 722 6.04 5.58 -1.93
CA PRO A 722 7.03 4.97 -2.80
C PRO A 722 6.43 4.25 -4.01
N LYS A 723 5.25 3.65 -3.85
CA LYS A 723 4.51 3.00 -4.93
C LYS A 723 4.13 3.97 -6.05
N ILE A 724 3.49 5.09 -5.70
CA ILE A 724 3.06 6.11 -6.66
C ILE A 724 4.28 6.76 -7.31
N LEU A 725 5.33 7.04 -6.53
CA LEU A 725 6.59 7.57 -7.06
C LEU A 725 7.24 6.58 -8.05
N SER A 726 7.22 5.28 -7.76
CA SER A 726 7.76 4.26 -8.67
C SER A 726 6.97 4.19 -9.97
N ILE A 727 5.63 4.24 -9.90
CA ILE A 727 4.75 4.33 -11.08
C ILE A 727 5.11 5.56 -11.92
N LEU A 728 5.21 6.73 -11.28
CA LEU A 728 5.53 7.98 -11.96
C LEU A 728 6.93 7.94 -12.61
N ALA A 729 7.93 7.39 -11.91
CA ALA A 729 9.28 7.23 -12.45
C ALA A 729 9.32 6.32 -13.69
N ILE A 730 8.62 5.17 -13.64
CA ILE A 730 8.52 4.25 -14.78
C ILE A 730 7.81 4.93 -15.95
N THR A 731 6.71 5.65 -15.69
CA THR A 731 6.01 6.43 -16.71
C THR A 731 6.92 7.46 -17.35
N LEU A 732 7.67 8.24 -16.56
CA LEU A 732 8.57 9.28 -17.09
C LEU A 732 9.69 8.69 -17.94
N TRP A 733 10.21 7.53 -17.56
CA TRP A 733 11.17 6.79 -18.38
C TRP A 733 10.58 6.41 -19.74
N TYR A 734 9.36 5.88 -19.78
CA TYR A 734 8.66 5.56 -21.03
C TYR A 734 8.31 6.80 -21.87
N ARG A 735 8.26 7.97 -21.25
CA ARG A 735 8.06 9.27 -21.91
C ARG A 735 9.38 9.96 -22.27
N GLU A 736 10.52 9.26 -22.13
CA GLU A 736 11.86 9.75 -22.44
C GLU A 736 12.35 10.92 -21.55
N ASP A 737 11.74 11.12 -20.37
CA ASP A 737 12.20 12.10 -19.35
C ASP A 737 13.08 11.40 -18.30
N GLU A 738 14.29 11.02 -18.73
CA GLU A 738 15.24 10.29 -17.88
C GLU A 738 15.65 11.06 -16.62
N TYR A 739 15.76 12.38 -16.72
CA TYR A 739 16.21 13.23 -15.61
C TYR A 739 15.21 13.21 -14.45
N ASN A 740 13.93 13.48 -14.73
CA ASN A 740 12.90 13.46 -13.69
C ASN A 740 12.62 12.03 -13.22
N ALA A 741 12.65 11.04 -14.11
CA ALA A 741 12.50 9.63 -13.75
C ALA A 741 13.54 9.20 -12.69
N LYS A 742 14.82 9.57 -12.91
CA LYS A 742 15.90 9.28 -11.96
C LYS A 742 15.69 9.96 -10.61
N LYS A 743 15.43 11.26 -10.60
CA LYS A 743 15.19 12.02 -9.35
C LYS A 743 14.01 11.48 -8.54
N ILE A 744 12.92 11.12 -9.22
CA ILE A 744 11.73 10.55 -8.56
C ILE A 744 12.02 9.15 -8.03
N THR A 745 12.84 8.36 -8.72
CA THR A 745 13.29 7.05 -8.22
C THR A 745 14.15 7.18 -6.97
N GLU A 746 15.09 8.11 -6.93
CA GLU A 746 15.91 8.39 -5.74
C GLU A 746 15.02 8.80 -4.54
N LEU A 747 14.02 9.65 -4.78
CA LEU A 747 13.02 10.00 -3.76
C LEU A 747 12.21 8.79 -3.28
N ALA A 748 11.75 7.94 -4.21
CA ALA A 748 11.00 6.72 -3.91
C ALA A 748 11.84 5.76 -3.03
N LEU A 749 13.12 5.57 -3.38
CA LEU A 749 14.06 4.73 -2.64
C LEU A 749 14.31 5.27 -1.22
N ASN A 750 14.52 6.58 -1.07
CA ASN A 750 14.74 7.19 0.24
C ASN A 750 13.50 7.06 1.14
N ARG A 751 12.31 7.28 0.59
CA ARG A 751 11.04 7.13 1.32
C ARG A 751 10.78 5.66 1.66
N HIS A 752 11.00 4.75 0.73
CA HIS A 752 10.85 3.32 0.96
C HIS A 752 11.82 2.79 2.01
N ARG A 753 13.08 3.23 2.01
CA ARG A 753 14.05 2.89 3.07
C ARG A 753 13.57 3.40 4.42
N SER A 754 13.09 4.63 4.48
CA SER A 754 12.52 5.20 5.70
C SER A 754 11.32 4.40 6.21
N GLU A 755 10.46 3.90 5.31
CA GLU A 755 9.31 3.07 5.65
C GLU A 755 9.71 1.64 6.09
N LEU A 756 10.63 0.99 5.39
CA LEU A 756 11.17 -0.33 5.77
C LEU A 756 11.89 -0.30 7.12
N GLU A 757 12.59 0.79 7.41
CA GLU A 757 13.23 1.02 8.71
C GLU A 757 12.21 1.20 9.83
N ILE A 758 10.93 1.47 9.51
CA ILE A 758 9.84 1.62 10.47
C ILE A 758 9.03 0.32 10.56
N TYR A 759 8.77 -0.35 9.44
CA TYR A 759 7.93 -1.53 9.34
C TYR A 759 8.73 -2.74 8.83
N SER A 760 9.00 -3.74 9.67
CA SER A 760 9.67 -4.97 9.20
C SER A 760 8.99 -6.30 9.62
N SER A 761 9.15 -7.30 8.75
CA SER A 761 8.70 -8.72 8.79
C SER A 761 7.21 -9.07 8.68
N ARG A 762 6.28 -8.50 9.46
CA ARG A 762 4.86 -8.95 9.45
C ARG A 762 4.01 -8.40 8.29
N MET A 763 4.43 -7.30 7.66
CA MET A 763 3.73 -6.65 6.52
C MET A 763 4.28 -7.01 5.14
N GLN A 764 5.22 -7.96 5.05
CA GLN A 764 5.88 -8.38 3.80
C GLN A 764 4.94 -8.92 2.71
N ASN A 765 3.65 -9.13 2.98
CA ASN A 765 2.72 -9.57 1.93
C ASN A 765 2.07 -8.40 1.18
N ASN A 766 1.92 -7.22 1.78
CA ASN A 766 1.40 -6.02 1.10
C ASN A 766 2.54 -5.19 0.45
N SER A 767 3.79 -5.23 0.96
CA SER A 767 4.92 -4.49 0.36
C SER A 767 5.49 -5.11 -0.92
N ARG A 768 5.16 -6.37 -1.24
CA ARG A 768 5.74 -7.07 -2.40
C ARG A 768 5.44 -6.38 -3.73
N SER A 769 4.22 -5.86 -3.93
CA SER A 769 3.92 -5.15 -5.18
C SER A 769 4.72 -3.86 -5.33
N ASP A 770 4.99 -3.21 -4.20
CA ASP A 770 5.63 -1.90 -4.16
C ASP A 770 7.15 -2.07 -4.35
N ASP A 771 7.73 -3.11 -3.75
CA ASP A 771 9.12 -3.52 -3.97
C ASP A 771 9.37 -3.91 -5.44
N LEU A 772 8.45 -4.63 -6.08
CA LEU A 772 8.56 -5.00 -7.49
C LEU A 772 8.60 -3.76 -8.39
N LEU A 773 7.70 -2.79 -8.16
CA LEU A 773 7.69 -1.51 -8.89
C LEU A 773 8.98 -0.71 -8.65
N LEU A 774 9.47 -0.69 -7.41
CA LEU A 774 10.67 0.04 -7.03
C LEU A 774 11.93 -0.60 -7.65
N ILE A 775 12.00 -1.94 -7.69
CA ILE A 775 13.05 -2.67 -8.42
C ILE A 775 13.02 -2.28 -9.89
N ARG A 776 11.85 -2.35 -10.54
CA ARG A 776 11.70 -1.95 -11.95
C ARG A 776 12.15 -0.51 -12.18
N ALA A 777 11.65 0.45 -11.40
CA ALA A 777 12.03 1.86 -11.50
C ALA A 777 13.54 2.07 -11.33
N SER A 778 14.15 1.44 -10.32
CA SER A 778 15.59 1.56 -10.04
C SER A 778 16.48 0.98 -11.14
N VAL A 779 16.08 -0.12 -11.78
CA VAL A 779 16.78 -0.66 -12.95
C VAL A 779 16.67 0.32 -14.12
N MET A 780 15.44 0.67 -14.51
CA MET A 780 15.16 1.51 -15.69
C MET A 780 15.90 2.84 -15.63
N THR A 781 15.95 3.47 -14.45
CA THR A 781 16.57 4.79 -14.24
C THR A 781 18.06 4.74 -13.86
N GLY A 782 18.65 3.55 -13.72
CA GLY A 782 20.07 3.39 -13.35
C GLY A 782 20.38 3.68 -11.88
N CYS A 783 19.38 3.70 -11.01
CA CYS A 783 19.55 3.86 -9.56
C CYS A 783 19.84 2.53 -8.83
N PHE A 784 19.78 1.39 -9.54
CA PHE A 784 19.84 0.06 -8.95
C PHE A 784 21.12 -0.22 -8.14
N ASP A 785 22.29 0.16 -8.66
CA ASP A 785 23.59 -0.15 -8.06
C ASP A 785 23.70 0.41 -6.63
N GLY A 786 23.44 1.72 -6.48
CA GLY A 786 23.48 2.41 -5.19
C GLY A 786 22.34 2.02 -4.26
N ALA A 787 21.20 1.62 -4.84
CA ALA A 787 20.01 1.24 -4.09
C ALA A 787 20.14 -0.14 -3.42
N TRP A 788 20.56 -1.12 -4.20
CA TRP A 788 20.41 -2.54 -3.90
C TRP A 788 21.74 -3.29 -3.86
N LEU A 789 22.65 -3.07 -4.82
CA LEU A 789 23.90 -3.85 -4.93
C LEU A 789 24.94 -3.54 -3.86
N HIS A 790 24.93 -2.33 -3.29
CA HIS A 790 25.80 -1.98 -2.17
C HIS A 790 25.33 -2.59 -0.82
N ASN A 791 24.06 -2.99 -0.69
CA ASN A 791 23.51 -3.64 0.50
C ASN A 791 23.51 -5.18 0.36
N ASN A 792 24.69 -5.79 0.58
CA ASN A 792 24.95 -7.20 0.27
C ASN A 792 24.06 -8.23 0.98
N GLU A 793 23.54 -7.96 2.18
CA GLU A 793 22.83 -8.99 2.97
C GLU A 793 21.41 -9.28 2.49
N ASN A 794 20.72 -8.27 1.94
CA ASN A 794 19.31 -8.39 1.55
C ASN A 794 19.12 -9.02 0.17
N ILE A 795 19.99 -8.71 -0.80
CA ILE A 795 19.95 -9.30 -2.15
C ILE A 795 20.11 -10.82 -2.11
N LEU A 796 20.91 -11.34 -1.17
CA LEU A 796 21.15 -12.78 -1.02
C LEU A 796 19.88 -13.57 -0.66
N LYS A 797 18.87 -12.90 -0.08
CA LYS A 797 17.60 -13.48 0.36
C LYS A 797 16.44 -13.16 -0.59
N TRP A 798 16.70 -12.63 -1.78
CA TRP A 798 15.64 -12.23 -2.70
C TRP A 798 14.77 -13.41 -3.13
N PRO A 799 13.44 -13.24 -3.10
CA PRO A 799 12.52 -14.22 -3.65
C PRO A 799 12.60 -14.21 -5.19
N THR A 800 12.17 -15.31 -5.80
CA THR A 800 12.26 -15.50 -7.26
C THR A 800 11.50 -14.41 -8.02
N GLU A 801 10.40 -13.88 -7.48
CA GLU A 801 9.65 -12.78 -8.10
C GLU A 801 10.50 -11.51 -8.28
N TYR A 802 11.33 -11.16 -7.30
CA TYR A 802 12.16 -9.94 -7.36
C TYR A 802 13.24 -10.09 -8.42
N VAL A 803 13.81 -11.29 -8.53
CA VAL A 803 14.78 -11.62 -9.57
C VAL A 803 14.13 -11.60 -10.95
N ASN A 804 12.93 -12.17 -11.09
CA ASN A 804 12.19 -12.15 -12.35
C ASN A 804 11.86 -10.74 -12.79
N GLU A 805 11.43 -9.89 -11.86
CA GLU A 805 11.12 -8.49 -12.13
C GLU A 805 12.36 -7.67 -12.49
N PHE A 806 13.48 -7.89 -11.78
CA PHE A 806 14.78 -7.35 -12.15
C PHE A 806 15.18 -7.76 -13.56
N ILE A 807 15.10 -9.06 -13.90
CA ILE A 807 15.42 -9.57 -15.24
C ILE A 807 14.50 -8.91 -16.28
N ALA A 808 13.20 -8.81 -16.01
CA ALA A 808 12.25 -8.17 -16.92
C ALA A 808 12.60 -6.70 -17.17
N ALA A 809 12.92 -5.94 -16.12
CA ALA A 809 13.32 -4.55 -16.23
C ALA A 809 14.66 -4.37 -16.97
N VAL A 810 15.65 -5.23 -16.73
CA VAL A 810 16.95 -5.17 -17.43
C VAL A 810 16.77 -5.48 -18.92
N LYS A 811 15.92 -6.45 -19.27
CA LYS A 811 15.59 -6.76 -20.67
C LYS A 811 14.94 -5.58 -21.39
N ILE A 812 14.08 -4.81 -20.71
CA ILE A 812 13.48 -3.60 -21.27
C ILE A 812 14.54 -2.51 -21.48
N LYS A 813 15.50 -2.38 -20.56
CA LYS A 813 16.55 -1.37 -20.62
C LYS A 813 17.70 -1.71 -21.58
N GLY A 814 17.97 -2.99 -21.83
CA GLY A 814 19.12 -3.45 -22.62
C GLY A 814 20.46 -3.48 -21.85
N GLU A 815 20.46 -3.30 -20.53
CA GLU A 815 21.71 -3.13 -19.77
C GLU A 815 22.30 -4.45 -19.24
N LEU A 816 23.01 -5.18 -20.11
CA LEU A 816 23.63 -6.47 -19.81
C LEU A 816 24.55 -6.45 -18.56
N SER A 817 25.21 -5.32 -18.29
CA SER A 817 26.17 -5.17 -17.18
C SER A 817 25.53 -5.45 -15.81
N LEU A 818 24.24 -5.10 -15.63
CA LEU A 818 23.51 -5.30 -14.38
C LEU A 818 23.27 -6.78 -14.08
N LEU A 819 22.98 -7.59 -15.09
CA LEU A 819 22.80 -9.05 -14.93
C LEU A 819 24.08 -9.70 -14.42
N ILE A 820 25.23 -9.30 -14.96
CA ILE A 820 26.54 -9.83 -14.56
C ILE A 820 26.89 -9.39 -13.13
N LYS A 821 26.65 -8.12 -12.78
CA LYS A 821 26.85 -7.61 -11.41
C LYS A 821 26.01 -8.38 -10.40
N LEU A 822 24.73 -8.62 -10.68
CA LEU A 822 23.85 -9.37 -9.79
C LEU A 822 24.25 -10.86 -9.69
N HIS A 823 24.60 -11.50 -10.81
CA HIS A 823 25.08 -12.90 -10.82
C HIS A 823 26.27 -13.12 -9.88
N ASN A 824 27.23 -12.19 -9.89
CA ASN A 824 28.43 -12.25 -9.05
C ASN A 824 28.11 -12.11 -7.55
N LYS A 825 27.01 -11.43 -7.19
CA LYS A 825 26.61 -11.22 -5.79
C LYS A 825 25.79 -12.38 -5.23
N LEU A 826 24.98 -13.03 -6.05
CA LEU A 826 24.10 -14.10 -5.59
C LEU A 826 24.87 -15.38 -5.27
N THR A 827 24.30 -16.22 -4.40
CA THR A 827 24.85 -17.54 -4.05
C THR A 827 23.94 -18.69 -4.50
N ASN A 828 22.63 -18.45 -4.67
CA ASN A 828 21.65 -19.46 -5.08
C ASN A 828 21.82 -19.87 -6.56
N GLU A 829 22.07 -21.16 -6.80
CA GLU A 829 22.30 -21.73 -8.14
C GLU A 829 21.08 -21.61 -9.07
N SER A 830 19.85 -21.77 -8.55
CA SER A 830 18.62 -21.66 -9.34
C SER A 830 18.40 -20.24 -9.85
N THR A 831 18.75 -19.24 -9.05
CA THR A 831 18.69 -17.83 -9.41
C THR A 831 19.79 -17.47 -10.42
N LYS A 832 21.01 -17.99 -10.22
CA LYS A 832 22.10 -17.83 -11.19
C LYS A 832 21.74 -18.42 -12.56
N TYR A 833 21.10 -19.58 -12.59
CA TYR A 833 20.60 -20.19 -13.83
C TYR A 833 19.69 -19.24 -14.61
N LEU A 834 18.72 -18.59 -13.95
CA LEU A 834 17.80 -17.64 -14.59
C LEU A 834 18.54 -16.42 -15.17
N ILE A 835 19.48 -15.87 -14.41
CA ILE A 835 20.27 -14.71 -14.84
C ILE A 835 21.19 -15.07 -16.01
N GLU A 836 21.83 -16.24 -15.99
CA GLU A 836 22.69 -16.71 -17.07
C GLU A 836 21.91 -16.85 -18.39
N ILE A 837 20.71 -17.44 -18.35
CA ILE A 837 19.83 -17.53 -19.53
C ILE A 837 19.43 -16.15 -20.01
N ALA A 838 18.98 -15.28 -19.11
CA ALA A 838 18.58 -13.92 -19.45
C ALA A 838 19.74 -13.13 -20.09
N THR A 839 20.96 -13.30 -19.59
CA THR A 839 22.17 -12.65 -20.10
C THR A 839 22.47 -13.12 -21.52
N ILE A 840 22.41 -14.44 -21.80
CA ILE A 840 22.64 -14.96 -23.15
C ILE A 840 21.55 -14.53 -24.12
N MET A 841 20.29 -14.56 -23.70
CA MET A 841 19.19 -14.09 -24.55
C MET A 841 19.35 -12.61 -24.88
N LEU A 842 19.67 -11.78 -23.88
CA LEU A 842 19.84 -10.35 -24.07
C LEU A 842 21.08 -10.04 -24.91
N SER A 843 22.19 -10.76 -24.70
CA SER A 843 23.40 -10.55 -25.51
C SER A 843 23.18 -10.86 -26.99
N VAL A 844 22.31 -11.82 -27.31
CA VAL A 844 21.91 -12.09 -28.70
C VAL A 844 21.08 -10.95 -29.27
N VAL A 845 20.14 -10.40 -28.51
CA VAL A 845 19.28 -9.27 -28.93
C VAL A 845 20.09 -7.99 -29.12
N GLU A 846 21.02 -7.71 -28.21
CA GLU A 846 21.89 -6.52 -28.22
C GLU A 846 23.17 -6.70 -29.05
N GLU A 847 23.31 -7.84 -29.74
CA GLU A 847 24.49 -8.19 -30.56
C GLU A 847 25.85 -8.10 -29.81
N VAL A 848 25.85 -8.43 -28.52
CA VAL A 848 27.04 -8.38 -27.64
C VAL A 848 27.77 -9.72 -27.62
N ASP A 849 29.07 -9.68 -27.89
CA ASP A 849 29.95 -10.84 -27.70
C ASP A 849 30.27 -11.06 -26.20
N LEU A 850 29.61 -12.04 -25.60
CA LEU A 850 29.84 -12.44 -24.20
C LEU A 850 31.24 -13.02 -23.95
N THR A 851 31.90 -13.58 -24.97
CA THR A 851 33.21 -14.21 -24.80
C THR A 851 34.32 -13.19 -24.54
N ALA A 852 34.10 -11.94 -24.95
CA ALA A 852 34.98 -10.81 -24.63
C ALA A 852 34.96 -10.41 -23.14
N TRP A 853 33.95 -10.85 -22.37
CA TRP A 853 33.78 -10.50 -20.97
C TRP A 853 34.40 -11.57 -20.07
N LYS A 854 35.32 -11.18 -19.18
CA LYS A 854 36.03 -12.13 -18.30
C LYS A 854 35.07 -12.85 -17.35
N GLU A 855 34.05 -12.14 -16.90
CA GLU A 855 33.02 -12.58 -15.98
C GLU A 855 32.16 -13.71 -16.56
N PHE A 856 32.03 -13.78 -17.89
CA PHE A 856 31.30 -14.86 -18.56
C PHE A 856 31.91 -16.24 -18.24
N ASN A 857 33.21 -16.32 -17.94
CA ASN A 857 33.84 -17.57 -17.49
C ASN A 857 33.19 -18.15 -16.22
N ASN A 858 32.56 -17.33 -15.38
CA ASN A 858 31.88 -17.76 -14.16
C ASN A 858 30.51 -18.39 -14.42
N PHE A 859 29.99 -18.33 -15.65
CA PHE A 859 28.67 -18.84 -16.00
C PHE A 859 28.72 -20.36 -16.21
N LYS A 860 28.17 -21.12 -15.27
CA LYS A 860 28.31 -22.58 -15.24
C LYS A 860 27.04 -23.31 -14.82
N HIS A 861 25.98 -22.57 -14.50
CA HIS A 861 24.79 -23.15 -13.90
C HIS A 861 23.74 -23.49 -14.97
N SER A 862 23.76 -22.81 -16.11
CA SER A 862 22.85 -23.06 -17.25
C SER A 862 23.51 -23.86 -18.37
N ASN A 863 22.76 -24.84 -18.89
CA ASN A 863 23.16 -25.63 -20.06
C ASN A 863 23.44 -24.73 -21.28
N LEU A 864 22.71 -23.63 -21.41
CA LEU A 864 22.90 -22.65 -22.48
C LEU A 864 24.27 -21.95 -22.38
N SER A 865 24.73 -21.60 -21.17
CA SER A 865 26.07 -21.03 -20.97
C SER A 865 27.18 -22.02 -21.30
N MET A 866 27.00 -23.28 -20.91
CA MET A 866 27.95 -24.34 -21.26
C MET A 866 28.04 -24.55 -22.77
N LEU A 867 26.89 -24.58 -23.45
CA LEU A 867 26.80 -24.70 -24.91
C LEU A 867 27.46 -23.50 -25.60
N TYR A 868 27.12 -22.28 -25.19
CA TYR A 868 27.65 -21.05 -25.77
C TYR A 868 29.19 -20.99 -25.68
N LYS A 869 29.76 -21.41 -24.55
CA LYS A 869 31.21 -21.54 -24.37
C LYS A 869 31.85 -22.62 -25.22
N ALA A 870 31.15 -23.73 -25.45
CA ALA A 870 31.65 -24.80 -26.31
C ALA A 870 31.69 -24.34 -27.78
N VAL A 871 30.61 -23.71 -28.25
CA VAL A 871 30.50 -23.19 -29.63
C VAL A 871 31.53 -22.11 -29.92
N GLY A 872 31.81 -21.20 -28.97
CA GLY A 872 32.84 -20.16 -29.13
C GLY A 872 34.28 -20.68 -29.28
N LYS A 873 34.54 -21.97 -29.00
CA LYS A 873 35.84 -22.62 -29.20
C LYS A 873 35.94 -23.37 -30.53
N VAL A 874 34.84 -23.46 -31.28
CA VAL A 874 34.80 -24.13 -32.58
C VAL A 874 35.23 -23.14 -33.65
N THR A 875 36.25 -23.47 -34.44
CA THR A 875 36.58 -22.71 -35.66
C THR A 875 35.43 -22.82 -36.66
N PRO A 876 34.77 -21.72 -37.06
CA PRO A 876 33.69 -21.81 -38.03
C PRO A 876 34.25 -22.25 -39.38
N LEU A 877 33.72 -23.36 -39.92
CA LEU A 877 33.99 -23.77 -41.29
C LEU A 877 33.38 -22.71 -42.25
N PRO A 878 34.11 -22.24 -43.27
CA PRO A 878 33.63 -21.21 -44.17
C PRO A 878 32.44 -21.72 -45.00
N ILE A 879 31.28 -21.10 -44.84
CA ILE A 879 30.11 -21.35 -45.70
C ILE A 879 30.15 -20.34 -46.84
N SER A 880 30.31 -20.81 -48.07
CA SER A 880 30.14 -19.99 -49.27
C SER A 880 28.67 -19.97 -49.70
N THR A 881 28.02 -18.82 -49.60
CA THR A 881 26.67 -18.58 -50.13
C THR A 881 26.76 -18.07 -51.58
N ILE A 882 26.04 -18.73 -52.50
CA ILE A 882 25.90 -18.27 -53.89
C ILE A 882 24.47 -17.74 -54.05
N TYR A 883 24.33 -16.50 -54.50
CA TYR A 883 23.04 -15.88 -54.77
C TYR A 883 22.56 -16.21 -56.20
N CYS A 884 21.39 -16.82 -56.33
CA CYS A 884 20.67 -16.94 -57.60
C CYS A 884 19.25 -16.39 -57.42
N ALA A 885 18.79 -15.65 -58.43
CA ALA A 885 17.61 -14.78 -58.38
C ALA A 885 16.38 -15.37 -57.66
N GLY A 886 16.15 -14.92 -56.43
CA GLY A 886 14.88 -15.06 -55.70
C GLY A 886 14.87 -16.05 -54.53
N ASP A 887 15.79 -17.02 -54.46
CA ASP A 887 15.82 -18.02 -53.39
C ASP A 887 17.25 -18.30 -52.89
N PHE A 888 17.42 -18.43 -51.57
CA PHE A 888 18.69 -18.86 -50.97
C PHE A 888 18.80 -20.39 -51.01
N HIS A 889 19.62 -20.95 -51.89
CA HIS A 889 20.02 -22.35 -51.81
C HIS A 889 21.34 -22.51 -51.05
N LEU A 890 21.27 -23.07 -49.84
CA LEU A 890 22.43 -23.56 -49.10
C LEU A 890 22.82 -24.93 -49.66
N SER A 891 23.86 -24.99 -50.49
CA SER A 891 24.50 -26.25 -50.87
C SER A 891 25.84 -26.38 -50.11
N PRO A 892 25.87 -27.06 -48.96
CA PRO A 892 27.12 -27.29 -48.25
C PRO A 892 28.01 -28.26 -49.06
N LYS A 893 29.33 -28.07 -49.03
CA LYS A 893 30.31 -28.99 -49.66
C LYS A 893 30.40 -30.36 -48.96
N ILE A 894 29.69 -30.52 -47.85
CA ILE A 894 29.66 -31.66 -46.94
C ILE A 894 28.22 -31.79 -46.43
N SER A 895 27.78 -32.99 -46.06
CA SER A 895 26.42 -33.17 -45.53
C SER A 895 26.21 -32.43 -44.20
N TYR A 896 24.95 -32.12 -43.85
CA TYR A 896 24.62 -31.48 -42.56
C TYR A 896 25.14 -32.30 -41.37
N ASP A 897 25.08 -33.63 -41.48
CA ASP A 897 25.62 -34.54 -40.47
C ASP A 897 27.15 -34.46 -40.39
N GLU A 898 27.88 -34.42 -41.51
CA GLU A 898 29.34 -34.23 -41.50
C GLU A 898 29.75 -32.87 -40.92
N TRP A 899 29.04 -31.79 -41.26
CA TRP A 899 29.29 -30.48 -40.68
C TRP A 899 29.03 -30.47 -39.17
N PHE A 900 27.93 -31.08 -38.70
CA PHE A 900 27.58 -31.17 -37.29
C PHE A 900 28.57 -32.02 -36.49
N TYR A 901 29.01 -33.17 -37.01
CA TYR A 901 29.97 -34.02 -36.31
C TYR A 901 31.42 -33.50 -36.38
N GLU A 902 31.84 -32.84 -37.47
CA GLU A 902 33.16 -32.18 -37.52
C GLU A 902 33.23 -30.93 -36.64
N SER A 903 32.15 -30.13 -36.56
CA SER A 903 32.10 -28.97 -35.66
C SER A 903 32.04 -29.34 -34.18
N LEU A 904 31.76 -30.61 -33.86
CA LEU A 904 31.81 -31.17 -32.49
C LEU A 904 33.16 -31.81 -32.13
N HIS A 905 34.14 -31.87 -33.05
CA HIS A 905 35.48 -32.31 -32.72
C HIS A 905 36.26 -31.22 -31.97
N VAL A 906 36.18 -31.29 -30.63
CA VAL A 906 37.07 -30.59 -29.71
C VAL A 906 38.46 -31.22 -29.77
N HIS A 907 39.48 -30.43 -30.13
CA HIS A 907 40.87 -30.71 -29.74
C HIS A 907 41.21 -29.96 -28.45
#